data_AF-A0A8C4ERT2-F1
#
_entry.id   AF-A0A8C4ERT2-F1
#
_cell.length_a   1.000
_cell.length_b   1.000
_cell.length_c   1.000
_cell.angle_alpha   90.00
_cell.angle_beta   90.00
_cell.angle_gamma   90.00
#
_symmetry.space_group_name_H-M   'P 1'
#
loop_
_entity.id
_entity.type
_entity.pdbx_description
1 polymer ?
#
loop_
_entity_poly.entity_id
_entity_poly.type
_entity_poly.pdbx_seq_one_letter_code
_entity_poly.pdbx_strand_id
1 'polypeptide(L)'
;LSLQESHNLSVQRFHPDNLVLCRALEASAEENAARMKRKRCEAQSETCSPADWIRQDDWPVGIRNVGNTCWFSAVIQSLFHLPVFRRLVLNYHLSERLLEKCKSHSDKRNIAFMQELRCLFALMVGSTRRFVDPSAAVELLRDAFRTSEAQQDVSEFSHKLLDWLEDAFQLAANGSNAEDKQQNPMVQLFYGTFVTERRHEGKTLCNIEQFGQYPLQVNGFNNLDECLEGAMVEKEIESLHSDHSVTSGRERWFKTLPPVLTFELSRFEFNTQLGRPEKIHKKLEFPQIVYMDRYLHKNIEQTHERRGEVKKLKEQLAALQQKLECYKNYGSGPTKYPLADMLQFVLEFATTKPTSVSPAEDLRPTSPSPTPASHPLNSPEGLVAGVSSCQRTPIYKPFTQCRLPIDCPPHPAPHSITEEELHFVKTCLQRWRTEVENDINGTLIIQYICLFSAASLSALLVHEGQASAGHYWAYIYDHANQRWMKYNDVSITESSWEELERDSFGGMTNASAYCLMYIDDRLPNLITDDTDDETGQVLHGMDSLPSILRRYVHEDNRWFQQELSEWEEQFCQACFSFTVVCVSALFPSDSELTPPPPQSPGCQPDDGSSADDDAQVAGLGPQAEGEPEASGEAPEQEAKQEDEEQRRVVPTRQRQTENEVSEVEIPNVGRIMVRADADGYNEEMMLTPAMQGVILAIAKARQVFDKEGPEAGLIKAFHEEYSRLYELSKEETTLQEDARLQHSLVYFFQNKAPNRIIERTLLEQFTDRNLSFDERAISIMREARSKLRLIKPEDMDMDEYLQWHDDYRLFRTVFVYLLTGLEHYQHGKMREALIYLAHAYETNTTLLKNGEKRGVDKSVIAGYRRRCLTALNESASRLFCSGEETNVEEGVAIMDEAVIPCLHLMSRDSTLSQEDRDAMESIRSHWCCCLGQDMDDSLQVKLGEFLPRVLDGSAETVVLKDPPKVHVNQAHHDLCSRLAAVMESIHNTSIVTVK
;
A
#
# COMPACT_ATOMS: atom_id res chain seq x y z
N LEU A 1 18.15 -4.00 -65.68
CA LEU A 1 18.19 -2.56 -66.03
C LEU A 1 17.13 -1.82 -65.21
N SER A 2 17.45 -0.88 -64.32
CA SER A 2 18.78 -0.57 -63.75
C SER A 2 18.69 0.15 -62.39
N LEU A 3 17.53 0.07 -61.70
CA LEU A 3 17.18 1.00 -60.60
C LEU A 3 16.51 0.37 -59.36
N GLN A 4 16.15 -0.93 -59.40
CA GLN A 4 15.41 -1.57 -58.31
C GLN A 4 16.28 -2.50 -57.45
N GLU A 5 17.32 -3.11 -58.03
CA GLU A 5 18.33 -3.91 -57.30
C GLU A 5 19.26 -3.03 -56.44
N SER A 6 19.43 -1.75 -56.80
CA SER A 6 20.21 -0.76 -56.07
C SER A 6 19.61 -0.33 -54.73
N HIS A 7 18.32 -0.57 -54.49
CA HIS A 7 17.64 -0.14 -53.26
C HIS A 7 17.61 -1.20 -52.14
N ASN A 8 17.78 -2.48 -52.47
CA ASN A 8 17.76 -3.57 -51.48
C ASN A 8 19.16 -3.91 -50.92
N LEU A 9 20.25 -3.44 -51.56
CA LEU A 9 21.63 -3.72 -51.12
C LEU A 9 22.17 -2.73 -50.07
N SER A 10 21.44 -1.67 -49.74
CA SER A 10 21.87 -0.64 -48.78
C SER A 10 21.51 -0.91 -47.32
N VAL A 11 20.61 -1.87 -47.05
CA VAL A 11 20.08 -2.14 -45.69
C VAL A 11 20.90 -3.19 -44.93
N GLN A 12 21.71 -4.00 -45.62
CA GLN A 12 22.33 -5.20 -45.03
C GLN A 12 23.76 -5.01 -44.47
N ARG A 13 24.13 -3.78 -44.10
CA ARG A 13 25.34 -3.48 -43.31
C ARG A 13 25.10 -2.26 -42.41
N PHE A 14 25.05 -2.44 -41.09
CA PHE A 14 25.81 -1.68 -40.08
C PHE A 14 25.37 -2.03 -38.63
N HIS A 15 26.38 -2.16 -37.76
CA HIS A 15 26.38 -2.18 -36.28
C HIS A 15 25.56 -3.24 -35.49
N PRO A 16 26.14 -3.80 -34.40
CA PRO A 16 25.45 -4.73 -33.50
C PRO A 16 24.42 -4.05 -32.58
N ASP A 17 24.48 -2.72 -32.45
CA ASP A 17 23.71 -1.94 -31.47
C ASP A 17 22.19 -2.02 -31.69
N ASN A 18 21.75 -2.27 -32.93
CA ASN A 18 20.33 -2.53 -33.24
C ASN A 18 19.78 -3.76 -32.52
N LEU A 19 20.60 -4.78 -32.23
CA LEU A 19 20.14 -5.96 -31.49
C LEU A 19 19.91 -5.66 -30.00
N VAL A 20 20.65 -4.69 -29.45
CA VAL A 20 20.43 -4.15 -28.10
C VAL A 20 19.20 -3.25 -28.11
N LEU A 21 19.03 -2.40 -29.14
CA LEU A 21 17.88 -1.52 -29.27
C LEU A 21 16.56 -2.31 -29.42
N CYS A 22 16.52 -3.36 -30.25
CA CYS A 22 15.36 -4.25 -30.35
C CYS A 22 15.06 -4.93 -29.01
N ARG A 23 16.07 -5.49 -28.33
CA ARG A 23 15.86 -6.15 -27.03
C ARG A 23 15.44 -5.17 -25.93
N ALA A 24 15.89 -3.91 -25.98
CA ALA A 24 15.45 -2.84 -25.08
C ALA A 24 14.02 -2.36 -25.40
N LEU A 25 13.61 -2.36 -26.68
CA LEU A 25 12.24 -2.08 -27.09
C LEU A 25 11.29 -3.23 -26.76
N GLU A 26 11.73 -4.48 -26.84
CA GLU A 26 11.02 -5.67 -26.37
C GLU A 26 10.87 -5.66 -24.86
N ALA A 27 11.96 -5.43 -24.11
CA ALA A 27 11.92 -5.26 -22.66
C ALA A 27 11.03 -4.06 -22.24
N SER A 28 11.07 -2.94 -22.97
CA SER A 28 10.19 -1.80 -22.71
C SER A 28 8.74 -2.05 -23.15
N ALA A 29 8.49 -2.97 -24.09
CA ALA A 29 7.13 -3.40 -24.44
C ALA A 29 6.57 -4.36 -23.38
N GLU A 30 7.37 -5.30 -22.86
CA GLU A 30 7.01 -6.14 -21.71
C GLU A 30 6.84 -5.32 -20.44
N GLU A 31 7.70 -4.31 -20.21
CA GLU A 31 7.56 -3.35 -19.12
C GLU A 31 6.32 -2.48 -19.31
N ASN A 32 6.00 -1.98 -20.50
CA ASN A 32 4.76 -1.24 -20.73
C ASN A 32 3.51 -2.14 -20.66
N ALA A 33 3.61 -3.44 -20.96
CA ALA A 33 2.54 -4.41 -20.70
C ALA A 33 2.39 -4.70 -19.20
N ALA A 34 3.49 -4.80 -18.44
CA ALA A 34 3.50 -4.89 -16.99
C ALA A 34 2.98 -3.59 -16.34
N ARG A 35 3.27 -2.43 -16.94
CA ARG A 35 2.77 -1.11 -16.54
C ARG A 35 1.30 -0.93 -16.91
N MET A 36 0.81 -1.52 -18.00
CA MET A 36 -0.63 -1.63 -18.27
C MET A 36 -1.31 -2.58 -17.28
N LYS A 37 -0.67 -3.67 -16.85
CA LYS A 37 -1.19 -4.53 -15.77
C LYS A 37 -1.20 -3.79 -14.42
N ARG A 38 -0.14 -3.07 -14.05
CA ARG A 38 -0.08 -2.23 -12.84
C ARG A 38 -1.09 -1.08 -12.89
N LYS A 39 -1.18 -0.35 -14.01
CA LYS A 39 -2.24 0.66 -14.22
C LYS A 39 -3.64 0.08 -14.22
N ARG A 40 -3.82 -1.18 -14.63
CA ARG A 40 -5.10 -1.88 -14.50
C ARG A 40 -5.41 -2.26 -13.05
N CYS A 41 -4.39 -2.50 -12.21
CA CYS A 41 -4.55 -2.65 -10.76
C CYS A 41 -4.79 -1.31 -10.06
N GLU A 42 -4.12 -0.23 -10.46
CA GLU A 42 -4.36 1.13 -9.95
C GLU A 42 -5.75 1.65 -10.36
N ALA A 43 -6.19 1.33 -11.59
CA ALA A 43 -7.57 1.52 -12.05
C ALA A 43 -8.53 0.39 -11.63
N GLN A 44 -8.10 -0.48 -10.70
CA GLN A 44 -8.95 -1.37 -9.91
C GLN A 44 -9.00 -0.91 -8.43
N SER A 45 -8.76 0.38 -8.18
CA SER A 45 -9.02 1.02 -6.88
C SER A 45 -10.52 1.20 -6.56
N GLU A 46 -11.40 0.49 -7.27
CA GLU A 46 -12.78 0.23 -6.89
C GLU A 46 -12.81 -1.18 -6.25
N THR A 47 -13.16 -1.27 -4.96
CA THR A 47 -13.21 -2.51 -4.15
C THR A 47 -11.87 -3.17 -3.75
N CYS A 48 -10.94 -2.41 -3.17
CA CYS A 48 -9.97 -2.98 -2.20
C CYS A 48 -10.61 -3.01 -0.81
N SER A 49 -10.32 -4.02 0.03
CA SER A 49 -10.80 -4.07 1.40
C SER A 49 -9.86 -3.33 2.35
N PRO A 50 -10.35 -2.60 3.37
CA PRO A 50 -9.53 -2.16 4.50
C PRO A 50 -8.84 -3.32 5.22
N ALA A 51 -9.35 -4.57 5.11
CA ALA A 51 -8.69 -5.77 5.61
C ALA A 51 -7.34 -6.03 4.91
N ASP A 52 -7.19 -5.66 3.63
CA ASP A 52 -5.92 -5.73 2.88
C ASP A 52 -4.87 -4.73 3.41
N TRP A 53 -5.31 -3.78 4.25
CA TRP A 53 -4.51 -2.74 4.88
C TRP A 53 -4.25 -3.02 6.37
N ILE A 54 -4.62 -4.19 6.90
CA ILE A 54 -4.17 -4.64 8.21
C ILE A 54 -2.66 -4.86 8.17
N ARG A 55 -1.95 -4.32 9.17
CA ARG A 55 -0.52 -4.53 9.36
C ARG A 55 -0.27 -5.98 9.82
N GLN A 56 0.68 -6.65 9.19
CA GLN A 56 1.21 -7.93 9.71
C GLN A 56 2.11 -7.66 10.91
N ASP A 57 2.02 -8.51 11.94
CA ASP A 57 2.82 -8.38 13.16
C ASP A 57 4.33 -8.27 12.83
N ASP A 58 5.04 -7.44 13.60
CA ASP A 58 6.43 -7.04 13.42
C ASP A 58 6.82 -6.39 12.06
N TRP A 59 5.92 -6.26 11.09
CA TRP A 59 6.23 -5.58 9.82
C TRP A 59 6.29 -4.05 9.97
N PRO A 60 7.20 -3.33 9.28
CA PRO A 60 7.24 -1.86 9.30
C PRO A 60 6.03 -1.20 8.61
N VAL A 61 5.74 0.05 8.97
CA VAL A 61 4.56 0.82 8.49
C VAL A 61 4.91 1.69 7.27
N GLY A 62 4.14 1.57 6.19
CA GLY A 62 4.28 2.37 4.97
C GLY A 62 3.79 3.83 5.12
N ILE A 63 4.11 4.67 4.14
CA ILE A 63 3.64 6.06 4.07
C ILE A 63 2.85 6.26 2.77
N ARG A 64 1.64 6.83 2.88
CA ARG A 64 0.80 7.13 1.71
C ARG A 64 1.41 8.26 0.86
N ASN A 65 1.50 8.05 -0.45
CA ASN A 65 1.93 9.11 -1.39
C ASN A 65 0.80 10.13 -1.57
N VAL A 66 1.02 11.37 -1.11
CA VAL A 66 0.03 12.46 -1.17
C VAL A 66 0.43 13.44 -2.28
N GLY A 67 0.08 13.11 -3.52
CA GLY A 67 0.26 13.99 -4.67
C GLY A 67 1.72 14.18 -5.14
N ASN A 68 2.41 13.07 -5.46
CA ASN A 68 3.82 13.04 -5.89
C ASN A 68 4.81 13.48 -4.78
N THR A 69 4.57 12.99 -3.56
CA THR A 69 5.37 13.30 -2.36
C THR A 69 6.17 12.09 -1.84
N CYS A 70 6.45 11.10 -2.68
CA CYS A 70 7.30 9.94 -2.36
C CYS A 70 8.73 10.33 -1.90
N TRP A 71 9.22 11.53 -2.25
CA TRP A 71 10.46 12.08 -1.68
C TRP A 71 10.35 12.28 -0.15
N PHE A 72 9.18 12.69 0.35
CA PHE A 72 8.90 12.78 1.78
C PHE A 72 8.91 11.39 2.40
N SER A 73 8.21 10.42 1.78
CA SER A 73 8.21 9.01 2.21
C SER A 73 9.64 8.47 2.37
N ALA A 74 10.49 8.62 1.34
CA ALA A 74 11.84 8.08 1.31
C ALA A 74 12.75 8.73 2.38
N VAL A 75 12.72 10.06 2.53
CA VAL A 75 13.51 10.77 3.55
C VAL A 75 13.02 10.44 4.96
N ILE A 76 11.71 10.46 5.19
CA ILE A 76 11.13 10.22 6.52
C ILE A 76 11.34 8.79 6.99
N GLN A 77 11.18 7.78 6.13
CA GLN A 77 11.50 6.39 6.49
C GLN A 77 12.99 6.24 6.85
N SER A 78 13.89 6.83 6.04
CA SER A 78 15.34 6.76 6.27
C SER A 78 15.79 7.44 7.58
N LEU A 79 15.06 8.46 8.04
CA LEU A 79 15.30 9.10 9.34
C LEU A 79 14.60 8.38 10.50
N PHE A 80 13.38 7.88 10.31
CA PHE A 80 12.61 7.13 11.31
C PHE A 80 13.31 5.83 11.74
N HIS A 81 13.95 5.15 10.80
CA HIS A 81 14.71 3.92 11.06
C HIS A 81 16.11 4.15 11.67
N LEU A 82 16.45 5.38 12.08
CA LEU A 82 17.58 5.65 12.97
C LEU A 82 17.06 5.74 14.43
N PRO A 83 17.29 4.73 15.30
CA PRO A 83 16.71 4.69 16.64
C PRO A 83 16.97 5.94 17.50
N VAL A 84 18.17 6.54 17.42
CA VAL A 84 18.47 7.80 18.13
C VAL A 84 17.63 8.97 17.63
N PHE A 85 17.41 9.09 16.32
CA PHE A 85 16.55 10.14 15.76
C PHE A 85 15.08 9.92 16.15
N ARG A 86 14.60 8.68 16.06
CA ARG A 86 13.27 8.25 16.53
C ARG A 86 13.04 8.65 17.99
N ARG A 87 13.99 8.33 18.88
CA ARG A 87 13.97 8.73 20.30
C ARG A 87 13.88 10.24 20.48
N LEU A 88 14.74 11.01 19.80
CA LEU A 88 14.77 12.46 19.92
C LEU A 88 13.43 13.08 19.51
N VAL A 89 12.83 12.64 18.40
CA VAL A 89 11.54 13.14 17.92
C VAL A 89 10.38 12.76 18.87
N LEU A 90 10.30 11.49 19.28
CA LEU A 90 9.24 11.02 20.18
C LEU A 90 9.33 11.67 21.57
N ASN A 91 10.54 11.91 22.09
CA ASN A 91 10.78 12.54 23.39
C ASN A 91 10.94 14.07 23.33
N TYR A 92 10.63 14.71 22.19
CA TYR A 92 10.58 16.16 22.08
C TYR A 92 9.46 16.75 22.95
N HIS A 93 9.82 17.58 23.93
CA HIS A 93 8.89 18.25 24.82
C HIS A 93 9.12 19.76 24.81
N LEU A 94 8.11 20.51 24.36
CA LEU A 94 8.11 21.97 24.38
C LEU A 94 7.23 22.48 25.52
N SER A 95 7.78 23.30 26.41
CA SER A 95 7.02 23.92 27.50
C SER A 95 6.07 25.01 26.98
N GLU A 96 4.84 25.03 27.49
CA GLU A 96 3.79 26.00 27.14
C GLU A 96 4.26 27.46 27.28
N ARG A 97 5.01 27.77 28.35
CA ARG A 97 5.67 29.06 28.61
C ARG A 97 6.75 29.48 27.58
N LEU A 98 7.10 28.60 26.64
CA LEU A 98 7.98 28.90 25.50
C LEU A 98 7.15 29.11 24.23
N LEU A 99 6.07 28.34 24.05
CA LEU A 99 5.08 28.53 22.99
C LEU A 99 4.49 29.97 23.00
N GLU A 100 4.21 30.51 24.20
CA GLU A 100 3.78 31.90 24.40
C GLU A 100 4.85 32.96 24.01
N LYS A 101 6.13 32.60 24.02
CA LYS A 101 7.25 33.51 23.67
C LYS A 101 7.55 33.53 22.17
N CYS A 102 7.19 32.49 21.43
CA CYS A 102 7.38 32.38 19.99
C CYS A 102 6.52 33.44 19.26
N LYS A 103 7.16 34.53 18.83
CA LYS A 103 6.49 35.67 18.19
C LYS A 103 6.54 35.63 16.66
N SER A 104 7.48 34.91 16.05
CA SER A 104 7.54 34.83 14.59
C SER A 104 6.54 33.82 14.03
N HIS A 105 6.17 34.00 12.76
CA HIS A 105 5.45 33.00 11.99
C HIS A 105 6.34 31.81 11.59
N SER A 106 7.66 31.99 11.50
CA SER A 106 8.63 30.89 11.27
C SER A 106 8.56 29.87 12.40
N ASP A 107 8.80 30.32 13.62
CA ASP A 107 8.99 29.48 14.80
C ASP A 107 7.73 28.65 15.06
N LYS A 108 6.55 29.28 14.94
CA LYS A 108 5.25 28.62 15.08
C LYS A 108 5.02 27.54 14.03
N ARG A 109 5.45 27.74 12.78
CA ARG A 109 5.35 26.73 11.72
C ARG A 109 6.32 25.58 11.95
N ASN A 110 7.58 25.89 12.31
CA ASN A 110 8.59 24.85 12.59
C ASN A 110 8.18 23.98 13.80
N ILE A 111 7.60 24.60 14.84
CA ILE A 111 7.03 23.89 16.01
C ILE A 111 5.81 23.05 15.61
N ALA A 112 4.87 23.58 14.83
CA ALA A 112 3.70 22.83 14.37
C ALA A 112 4.11 21.63 13.50
N PHE A 113 5.07 21.82 12.58
CA PHE A 113 5.61 20.74 11.78
C PHE A 113 6.29 19.67 12.65
N MET A 114 7.05 20.07 13.67
CA MET A 114 7.65 19.13 14.63
C MET A 114 6.60 18.36 15.45
N GLN A 115 5.45 18.98 15.75
CA GLN A 115 4.32 18.31 16.41
C GLN A 115 3.66 17.28 15.48
N GLU A 116 3.35 17.63 14.23
CA GLU A 116 2.79 16.67 13.26
C GLU A 116 3.77 15.53 12.94
N LEU A 117 5.08 15.83 12.82
CA LEU A 117 6.13 14.81 12.65
C LEU A 117 6.19 13.85 13.85
N ARG A 118 6.05 14.35 15.07
CA ARG A 118 6.00 13.54 16.30
C ARG A 118 4.76 12.65 16.35
N CYS A 119 3.60 13.15 15.89
CA CYS A 119 2.38 12.35 15.72
C CYS A 119 2.55 11.26 14.65
N LEU A 120 3.11 11.60 13.49
CA LEU A 120 3.41 10.65 12.42
C LEU A 120 4.37 9.54 12.89
N PHE A 121 5.43 9.90 13.63
CA PHE A 121 6.38 8.94 14.21
C PHE A 121 5.70 8.00 15.21
N ALA A 122 4.75 8.49 16.02
CA ALA A 122 3.99 7.64 16.93
C ALA A 122 3.13 6.61 16.18
N LEU A 123 2.46 7.04 15.10
CA LEU A 123 1.67 6.14 14.24
C LEU A 123 2.56 5.12 13.51
N MET A 124 3.73 5.52 13.00
CA MET A 124 4.69 4.61 12.37
C MET A 124 5.24 3.54 13.31
N VAL A 125 5.31 3.82 14.62
CA VAL A 125 5.62 2.81 15.65
C VAL A 125 4.41 1.89 15.89
N GLY A 126 3.28 2.46 16.31
CA GLY A 126 2.20 1.71 16.97
C GLY A 126 0.90 1.52 16.20
N SER A 127 0.77 2.00 14.96
CA SER A 127 -0.47 1.82 14.19
C SER A 127 -0.64 0.36 13.75
N THR A 128 -1.89 -0.12 13.78
CA THR A 128 -2.31 -1.40 13.20
C THR A 128 -2.66 -1.30 11.71
N ARG A 129 -2.62 -0.09 11.13
CA ARG A 129 -2.68 0.13 9.68
C ARG A 129 -1.34 -0.22 9.05
N ARG A 130 -1.36 -0.87 7.89
CA ARG A 130 -0.18 -1.19 7.06
C ARG A 130 0.54 0.07 6.56
N PHE A 131 -0.17 1.19 6.44
CA PHE A 131 0.41 2.48 6.07
C PHE A 131 -0.31 3.62 6.79
N VAL A 132 0.39 4.76 6.93
CA VAL A 132 -0.12 5.99 7.54
C VAL A 132 -0.16 7.13 6.52
N ASP A 133 -1.06 8.09 6.74
CA ASP A 133 -1.22 9.25 5.86
C ASP A 133 -0.38 10.45 6.36
N PRO A 134 0.59 10.95 5.59
CA PRO A 134 1.47 12.04 6.01
C PRO A 134 0.87 13.44 5.80
N SER A 135 -0.37 13.54 5.29
CA SER A 135 -0.96 14.80 4.79
C SER A 135 -0.75 15.99 5.72
N ALA A 136 -1.01 15.88 7.03
CA ALA A 136 -0.88 17.01 7.96
C ALA A 136 0.54 17.63 7.99
N ALA A 137 1.58 16.81 8.01
CA ALA A 137 2.96 17.27 7.95
C ALA A 137 3.32 17.81 6.55
N VAL A 138 2.83 17.16 5.49
CA VAL A 138 3.06 17.54 4.09
C VAL A 138 2.37 18.87 3.72
N GLU A 139 1.20 19.17 4.27
CA GLU A 139 0.54 20.46 4.03
C GLU A 139 1.26 21.62 4.73
N LEU A 140 1.75 21.43 5.96
CA LEU A 140 2.59 22.42 6.65
C LEU A 140 3.91 22.70 5.92
N LEU A 141 4.49 21.68 5.27
CA LEU A 141 5.61 21.85 4.35
C LEU A 141 5.19 22.63 3.12
N ARG A 142 4.20 22.14 2.35
CA ARG A 142 3.72 22.74 1.09
C ARG A 142 3.44 24.24 1.26
N ASP A 143 2.84 24.64 2.37
CA ASP A 143 2.50 26.03 2.69
C ASP A 143 3.73 26.93 2.98
N ALA A 144 4.86 26.35 3.39
CA ALA A 144 6.14 27.04 3.45
C ALA A 144 6.80 27.26 2.08
N PHE A 145 6.55 26.39 1.11
CA PHE A 145 7.16 26.42 -0.22
C PHE A 145 6.34 27.15 -1.29
N ARG A 146 5.12 27.61 -0.99
CA ARG A 146 4.21 28.32 -1.94
C ARG A 146 4.81 29.57 -2.63
N THR A 147 6.00 30.02 -2.25
CA THR A 147 6.76 31.11 -2.90
C THR A 147 7.57 30.68 -4.12
N SER A 148 7.54 29.41 -4.54
CA SER A 148 8.19 28.95 -5.77
C SER A 148 7.39 27.84 -6.45
N GLU A 149 7.00 28.06 -7.70
CA GLU A 149 6.20 27.13 -8.53
C GLU A 149 7.02 25.97 -9.13
N ALA A 150 8.21 25.72 -8.58
CA ALA A 150 9.08 24.62 -8.98
C ALA A 150 8.71 23.33 -8.22
N GLN A 151 8.80 22.18 -8.90
CA GLN A 151 8.79 20.89 -8.23
C GLN A 151 10.06 20.77 -7.38
N GLN A 152 9.90 20.43 -6.09
CA GLN A 152 10.98 20.49 -5.10
C GLN A 152 11.97 19.34 -5.25
N ASP A 153 13.26 19.65 -5.15
CA ASP A 153 14.33 18.65 -5.12
C ASP A 153 14.51 18.09 -3.69
N VAL A 154 14.98 16.85 -3.59
CA VAL A 154 15.00 16.11 -2.32
C VAL A 154 16.06 16.66 -1.37
N SER A 155 17.17 17.19 -1.88
CA SER A 155 18.17 17.92 -1.09
C SER A 155 17.61 19.23 -0.53
N GLU A 156 16.83 20.00 -1.29
CA GLU A 156 16.20 21.22 -0.78
C GLU A 156 15.21 20.91 0.36
N PHE A 157 14.44 19.82 0.24
CA PHE A 157 13.60 19.34 1.33
C PHE A 157 14.42 18.85 2.53
N SER A 158 15.38 17.93 2.34
CA SER A 158 16.12 17.33 3.46
C SER A 158 16.96 18.35 4.22
N HIS A 159 17.53 19.35 3.54
CA HIS A 159 18.16 20.50 4.20
C HIS A 159 17.17 21.30 5.04
N LYS A 160 16.04 21.75 4.46
CA LYS A 160 15.03 22.53 5.20
C LYS A 160 14.39 21.76 6.35
N LEU A 161 14.22 20.45 6.20
CA LEU A 161 13.78 19.54 7.26
C LEU A 161 14.76 19.58 8.44
N LEU A 162 16.05 19.37 8.18
CA LEU A 162 17.09 19.40 9.21
C LEU A 162 17.24 20.80 9.84
N ASP A 163 17.14 21.89 9.06
CA ASP A 163 17.16 23.26 9.58
C ASP A 163 15.99 23.53 10.55
N TRP A 164 14.77 23.15 10.18
CA TRP A 164 13.58 23.35 11.04
C TRP A 164 13.64 22.50 12.31
N LEU A 165 14.25 21.32 12.23
CA LEU A 165 14.53 20.46 13.39
C LEU A 165 15.62 21.07 14.27
N GLU A 166 16.72 21.58 13.73
CA GLU A 166 17.73 22.31 14.51
C GLU A 166 17.08 23.46 15.29
N ASP A 167 16.31 24.31 14.61
CA ASP A 167 15.56 25.42 15.22
C ASP A 167 14.63 24.92 16.35
N ALA A 168 13.84 23.87 16.11
CA ALA A 168 12.87 23.36 17.07
C ALA A 168 13.55 22.80 18.34
N PHE A 169 14.66 22.06 18.20
CA PHE A 169 15.45 21.56 19.33
C PHE A 169 16.24 22.70 20.02
N GLN A 170 16.71 23.71 19.29
CA GLN A 170 17.37 24.88 19.87
C GLN A 170 16.41 25.71 20.73
N LEU A 171 15.16 25.89 20.28
CA LEU A 171 14.11 26.57 21.03
C LEU A 171 13.74 25.82 22.32
N ALA A 172 13.71 24.48 22.29
CA ALA A 172 13.50 23.67 23.49
C ALA A 172 14.67 23.76 24.49
N ALA A 173 15.91 23.88 24.00
CA ALA A 173 17.12 23.97 24.83
C ALA A 173 17.29 25.30 25.60
N ASN A 174 16.43 26.31 25.38
CA ASN A 174 16.48 27.67 25.98
C ASN A 174 17.78 28.47 25.75
N GLY A 175 18.76 27.94 25.01
CA GLY A 175 20.07 28.55 24.80
C GLY A 175 20.21 29.26 23.45
N SER A 176 20.72 30.48 23.47
CA SER A 176 21.00 31.30 22.27
C SER A 176 22.50 31.55 22.03
N ASN A 177 23.38 30.96 22.83
CA ASN A 177 24.83 31.12 22.72
C ASN A 177 25.42 30.09 21.73
N ALA A 178 26.63 30.36 21.23
CA ALA A 178 27.32 29.45 20.31
C ALA A 178 27.67 28.10 20.95
N GLU A 179 27.88 28.05 22.26
CA GLU A 179 28.11 26.81 23.02
C GLU A 179 26.82 25.99 23.15
N ASP A 180 25.66 26.64 23.31
CA ASP A 180 24.35 26.00 23.38
C ASP A 180 23.98 25.33 22.05
N LYS A 181 24.38 25.92 20.91
CA LYS A 181 24.22 25.31 19.57
C LYS A 181 25.05 24.04 19.40
N GLN A 182 26.22 23.93 20.03
CA GLN A 182 27.02 22.70 20.02
C GLN A 182 26.47 21.60 20.95
N GLN A 183 25.52 21.93 21.83
CA GLN A 183 24.79 20.97 22.66
C GLN A 183 23.46 20.51 22.03
N ASN A 184 23.10 21.03 20.85
CA ASN A 184 21.89 20.62 20.14
C ASN A 184 22.04 19.18 19.60
N PRO A 185 21.15 18.25 19.95
CA PRO A 185 21.31 16.83 19.60
C PRO A 185 21.23 16.58 18.09
N MET A 186 20.51 17.41 17.32
CA MET A 186 20.45 17.27 15.86
C MET A 186 21.76 17.71 15.20
N VAL A 187 22.39 18.77 15.71
CA VAL A 187 23.73 19.20 15.28
C VAL A 187 24.76 18.11 15.58
N GLN A 188 24.71 17.52 16.78
CA GLN A 188 25.62 16.43 17.18
C GLN A 188 25.44 15.14 16.36
N LEU A 189 24.24 14.87 15.84
CA LEU A 189 23.93 13.63 15.11
C LEU A 189 24.28 13.69 13.62
N PHE A 190 24.04 14.83 12.96
CA PHE A 190 24.15 14.96 11.50
C PHE A 190 25.27 15.90 11.01
N TYR A 191 25.84 16.78 11.85
CA TYR A 191 26.78 17.80 11.39
C TYR A 191 28.23 17.53 11.82
N GLY A 192 29.14 17.55 10.84
CA GLY A 192 30.58 17.47 11.03
C GLY A 192 31.30 18.79 10.73
N THR A 193 32.63 18.74 10.77
CA THR A 193 33.50 19.85 10.36
C THR A 193 34.64 19.36 9.47
N PHE A 194 34.96 20.12 8.42
CA PHE A 194 36.11 19.91 7.55
C PHE A 194 37.03 21.14 7.54
N VAL A 195 38.30 20.90 7.22
CA VAL A 195 39.32 21.94 7.02
C VAL A 195 39.51 22.12 5.52
N THR A 196 39.31 23.33 5.00
CA THR A 196 39.84 23.76 3.71
C THR A 196 41.28 24.23 3.93
N GLU A 197 42.27 23.60 3.30
CA GLU A 197 43.63 24.14 3.19
C GLU A 197 43.87 24.72 1.79
N ARG A 198 44.33 25.97 1.70
CA ARG A 198 44.79 26.60 0.45
C ARG A 198 46.24 27.01 0.59
N ARG A 199 47.07 26.75 -0.43
CA ARG A 199 48.50 27.13 -0.42
C ARG A 199 48.75 28.28 -1.41
N HIS A 200 48.87 29.50 -0.90
CA HIS A 200 49.14 30.70 -1.69
C HIS A 200 50.50 31.30 -1.28
N GLU A 201 51.41 31.51 -2.23
CA GLU A 201 52.73 32.14 -2.01
C GLU A 201 53.54 31.56 -0.82
N GLY A 202 53.45 30.24 -0.61
CA GLY A 202 54.14 29.54 0.47
C GLY A 202 53.49 29.70 1.87
N LYS A 203 52.32 30.33 1.97
CA LYS A 203 51.49 30.36 3.19
C LYS A 203 50.32 29.41 3.03
N THR A 204 50.13 28.51 3.98
CA THR A 204 48.91 27.69 4.09
C THR A 204 47.85 28.49 4.86
N LEU A 205 46.71 28.72 4.21
CA LEU A 205 45.51 29.27 4.84
C LEU A 205 44.54 28.12 5.12
N CYS A 206 44.25 27.90 6.41
CA CYS A 206 43.32 26.87 6.86
C CYS A 206 41.99 27.54 7.27
N ASN A 207 40.89 27.19 6.61
CA ASN A 207 39.54 27.56 7.03
C ASN A 207 38.83 26.33 7.59
N ILE A 208 37.95 26.49 8.59
CA ILE A 208 37.14 25.39 9.13
C ILE A 208 35.68 25.65 8.78
N GLU A 209 35.07 24.70 8.08
CA GLU A 209 33.71 24.78 7.55
C GLU A 209 32.88 23.65 8.18
N GLN A 210 31.64 23.95 8.59
CA GLN A 210 30.67 22.96 9.08
C GLN A 210 29.91 22.37 7.88
N PHE A 211 29.56 21.09 7.95
CA PHE A 211 28.74 20.41 6.93
C PHE A 211 27.73 19.49 7.61
N GLY A 212 26.56 19.31 7.00
CA GLY A 212 25.61 18.25 7.34
C GLY A 212 25.75 17.14 6.30
N GLN A 213 24.91 17.19 5.26
CA GLN A 213 25.11 16.44 4.04
C GLN A 213 26.34 16.95 3.27
N TYR A 214 27.16 16.03 2.74
CA TYR A 214 28.34 16.36 1.93
C TYR A 214 28.08 16.07 0.44
N PRO A 215 28.05 17.09 -0.44
CA PRO A 215 27.72 16.90 -1.85
C PRO A 215 28.89 16.36 -2.68
N LEU A 216 28.60 15.42 -3.57
CA LEU A 216 29.54 14.70 -4.42
C LEU A 216 29.05 14.72 -5.88
N GLN A 217 29.92 15.13 -6.81
CA GLN A 217 29.65 15.10 -8.25
C GLN A 217 30.01 13.73 -8.83
N VAL A 218 29.04 13.02 -9.40
CA VAL A 218 29.20 11.61 -9.84
C VAL A 218 29.98 11.48 -11.17
N ASN A 219 30.09 12.56 -11.94
CA ASN A 219 30.73 12.52 -13.27
C ASN A 219 32.22 12.11 -13.19
N GLY A 220 32.69 11.39 -14.21
CA GLY A 220 34.07 10.90 -14.31
C GLY A 220 34.37 9.67 -13.45
N PHE A 221 33.95 9.63 -12.19
CA PHE A 221 34.31 8.61 -11.19
C PHE A 221 33.57 7.28 -11.37
N ASN A 222 34.15 6.17 -10.88
CA ASN A 222 33.58 4.82 -10.99
C ASN A 222 33.09 4.28 -9.64
N ASN A 223 33.66 4.76 -8.54
CA ASN A 223 33.33 4.36 -7.18
C ASN A 223 33.31 5.56 -6.21
N LEU A 224 32.70 5.37 -5.03
CA LEU A 224 32.58 6.39 -3.99
C LEU A 224 33.95 6.90 -3.50
N ASP A 225 34.94 6.02 -3.36
CA ASP A 225 36.29 6.39 -2.94
C ASP A 225 36.98 7.36 -3.92
N GLU A 226 36.85 7.12 -5.23
CA GLU A 226 37.33 8.03 -6.29
C GLU A 226 36.60 9.37 -6.26
N CYS A 227 35.29 9.35 -6.04
CA CYS A 227 34.44 10.53 -6.00
C CYS A 227 34.76 11.42 -4.77
N LEU A 228 34.96 10.80 -3.60
CA LEU A 228 35.46 11.46 -2.40
C LEU A 228 36.86 12.04 -2.60
N GLU A 229 37.81 11.26 -3.13
CA GLU A 229 39.18 11.73 -3.41
C GLU A 229 39.18 12.93 -4.38
N GLY A 230 38.30 12.93 -5.39
CA GLY A 230 38.08 14.07 -6.28
C GLY A 230 37.52 15.30 -5.55
N ALA A 231 36.49 15.12 -4.72
CA ALA A 231 35.86 16.19 -3.94
C ALA A 231 36.75 16.74 -2.81
N MET A 232 37.78 16.01 -2.38
CA MET A 232 38.79 16.47 -1.41
C MET A 232 39.96 17.21 -2.06
N VAL A 233 40.18 17.08 -3.38
CA VAL A 233 41.33 17.66 -4.08
C VAL A 233 40.85 18.51 -5.27
N GLU A 234 40.33 19.69 -4.96
CA GLU A 234 39.93 20.71 -5.94
C GLU A 234 41.16 21.26 -6.66
N LYS A 235 41.50 20.65 -7.80
CA LYS A 235 42.36 21.26 -8.81
C LYS A 235 41.57 22.36 -9.50
N GLU A 236 42.07 23.59 -9.43
CA GLU A 236 41.46 24.70 -10.16
C GLU A 236 41.46 24.42 -11.67
N ILE A 237 40.40 24.85 -12.35
CA ILE A 237 40.28 24.82 -13.81
C ILE A 237 41.40 25.68 -14.38
N GLU A 238 42.13 25.17 -15.39
CA GLU A 238 43.18 25.92 -16.07
C GLU A 238 42.60 27.18 -16.74
N SER A 239 42.66 28.31 -16.06
CA SER A 239 42.24 29.60 -16.63
C SER A 239 43.22 29.97 -17.75
N LEU A 240 42.78 29.87 -19.00
CA LEU A 240 43.57 29.99 -20.23
C LEU A 240 44.30 31.33 -20.48
N HIS A 241 44.40 32.21 -19.47
CA HIS A 241 44.83 33.61 -19.61
C HIS A 241 45.69 34.14 -18.43
N SER A 242 46.79 33.47 -18.06
CA SER A 242 48.01 34.15 -17.58
C SER A 242 49.21 33.20 -17.42
N ASP A 243 50.40 33.64 -17.84
CA ASP A 243 51.66 32.85 -17.84
C ASP A 243 52.34 32.76 -16.45
N HIS A 244 51.56 32.59 -15.37
CA HIS A 244 52.07 32.56 -13.98
C HIS A 244 51.63 31.28 -13.27
N SER A 245 52.37 30.19 -13.50
CA SER A 245 52.10 28.83 -13.02
C SER A 245 52.41 28.59 -11.53
N VAL A 246 51.82 29.41 -10.65
CA VAL A 246 51.74 29.12 -9.20
C VAL A 246 50.49 28.28 -8.97
N THR A 247 50.67 26.97 -8.77
CA THR A 247 49.56 26.02 -8.59
C THR A 247 48.93 26.14 -7.19
N SER A 248 47.94 27.03 -7.08
CA SER A 248 47.11 27.24 -5.89
C SER A 248 46.16 26.06 -5.65
N GLY A 249 46.70 24.94 -5.16
CA GLY A 249 45.88 23.80 -4.75
C GLY A 249 44.97 24.12 -3.57
N ARG A 250 43.67 23.81 -3.70
CA ARG A 250 42.72 23.74 -2.58
C ARG A 250 42.49 22.28 -2.23
N GLU A 251 42.80 21.91 -1.00
CA GLU A 251 42.50 20.60 -0.45
C GLU A 251 41.46 20.72 0.67
N ARG A 252 40.67 19.66 0.87
CA ARG A 252 39.68 19.54 1.94
C ARG A 252 39.96 18.27 2.74
N TRP A 253 39.78 18.35 4.07
CA TRP A 253 40.09 17.27 5.00
C TRP A 253 39.08 17.22 6.14
N PHE A 254 38.47 16.08 6.44
CA PHE A 254 37.50 15.98 7.54
C PHE A 254 38.22 16.10 8.89
N LYS A 255 37.77 17.04 9.74
CA LYS A 255 38.28 17.23 11.10
C LYS A 255 37.49 16.40 12.10
N THR A 256 36.16 16.45 11.95
CA THR A 256 35.18 15.74 12.78
C THR A 256 34.09 15.23 11.84
N LEU A 257 33.80 13.94 11.87
CA LEU A 257 32.68 13.35 11.14
C LEU A 257 31.44 13.31 12.05
N PRO A 258 30.23 13.48 11.52
CA PRO A 258 29.00 13.22 12.26
C PRO A 258 28.83 11.71 12.52
N PRO A 259 28.12 11.30 13.58
CA PRO A 259 27.71 9.91 13.81
C PRO A 259 26.84 9.33 12.68
N VAL A 260 26.03 10.17 12.02
CA VAL A 260 25.28 9.83 10.79
C VAL A 260 25.82 10.69 9.65
N LEU A 261 26.54 10.06 8.71
CA LEU A 261 27.23 10.72 7.60
C LEU A 261 26.43 10.55 6.31
N THR A 262 25.93 11.67 5.76
CA THR A 262 25.10 11.67 4.56
C THR A 262 25.83 12.26 3.36
N PHE A 263 25.73 11.60 2.21
CA PHE A 263 26.33 12.02 0.93
C PHE A 263 25.23 12.30 -0.10
N GLU A 264 25.26 13.46 -0.75
CA GLU A 264 24.43 13.77 -1.92
C GLU A 264 25.18 13.35 -3.19
N LEU A 265 24.57 12.51 -4.03
CA LEU A 265 25.12 12.02 -5.28
C LEU A 265 24.56 12.83 -6.45
N SER A 266 25.15 14.00 -6.71
CA SER A 266 24.74 14.86 -7.81
C SER A 266 25.08 14.21 -9.16
N ARG A 267 24.02 13.74 -9.83
CA ARG A 267 24.03 13.09 -11.15
C ARG A 267 23.49 13.98 -12.26
N PHE A 268 23.12 15.23 -12.01
CA PHE A 268 22.58 16.13 -13.03
C PHE A 268 23.64 17.10 -13.53
N GLU A 269 23.88 17.09 -14.84
CA GLU A 269 24.75 18.07 -15.51
C GLU A 269 24.02 18.75 -16.66
N PHE A 270 24.38 20.01 -16.94
CA PHE A 270 23.77 20.77 -18.02
C PHE A 270 24.35 20.35 -19.38
N ASN A 271 23.59 19.57 -20.14
CA ASN A 271 23.98 19.19 -21.50
C ASN A 271 23.85 20.42 -22.43
N THR A 272 24.99 21.03 -22.76
CA THR A 272 25.09 22.23 -23.60
C THR A 272 24.64 22.01 -25.05
N GLN A 273 24.53 20.76 -25.53
CA GLN A 273 24.01 20.43 -26.86
C GLN A 273 22.48 20.32 -26.86
N LEU A 274 21.89 19.85 -25.75
CA LEU A 274 20.43 19.70 -25.59
C LEU A 274 19.76 20.90 -24.89
N GLY A 275 20.54 21.83 -24.33
CA GLY A 275 20.04 23.02 -23.65
C GLY A 275 19.29 22.77 -22.34
N ARG A 276 19.48 21.60 -21.72
CA ARG A 276 18.75 21.13 -20.53
C ARG A 276 19.64 20.34 -19.58
N PRO A 277 19.33 20.28 -18.26
CA PRO A 277 19.95 19.31 -17.37
C PRO A 277 19.61 17.87 -17.79
N GLU A 278 20.59 16.98 -17.71
CA GLU A 278 20.48 15.57 -18.06
C GLU A 278 21.07 14.69 -16.96
N LYS A 279 20.51 13.49 -16.78
CA LYS A 279 20.88 12.55 -15.71
C LYS A 279 22.04 11.66 -16.16
N ILE A 280 23.08 11.57 -15.35
CA ILE A 280 24.24 10.71 -15.57
C ILE A 280 23.89 9.29 -15.12
N HIS A 281 23.50 8.46 -16.12
CA HIS A 281 23.26 7.03 -15.97
C HIS A 281 24.55 6.19 -15.87
N LYS A 282 25.72 6.80 -15.63
CA LYS A 282 26.96 6.05 -15.40
C LYS A 282 26.85 5.24 -14.09
N LYS A 283 27.31 3.99 -14.13
CA LYS A 283 27.48 3.17 -12.92
C LYS A 283 28.45 3.86 -11.94
N LEU A 284 28.01 4.04 -10.70
CA LEU A 284 28.85 4.43 -9.57
C LEU A 284 28.69 3.37 -8.47
N GLU A 285 29.79 2.70 -8.12
CA GLU A 285 29.82 1.66 -7.09
C GLU A 285 30.08 2.29 -5.71
N PHE A 286 29.37 1.82 -4.68
CA PHE A 286 29.60 2.25 -3.30
C PHE A 286 29.56 1.03 -2.36
N PRO A 287 30.44 0.95 -1.34
CA PRO A 287 30.54 -0.21 -0.48
C PRO A 287 29.45 -0.23 0.61
N GLN A 288 29.17 -1.41 1.16
CA GLN A 288 28.38 -1.54 2.40
C GLN A 288 29.08 -0.89 3.60
N ILE A 289 30.42 -0.84 3.62
CA ILE A 289 31.23 -0.26 4.70
C ILE A 289 32.27 0.67 4.09
N VAL A 290 32.25 1.95 4.45
CA VAL A 290 33.23 2.95 3.98
C VAL A 290 34.29 3.21 5.07
N TYR A 291 35.56 3.25 4.66
CA TYR A 291 36.69 3.47 5.57
C TYR A 291 37.23 4.90 5.44
N MET A 292 36.74 5.78 6.32
CA MET A 292 36.95 7.22 6.22
C MET A 292 38.34 7.71 6.66
N ASP A 293 39.18 6.83 7.21
CA ASP A 293 40.50 7.15 7.78
C ASP A 293 41.36 8.04 6.86
N ARG A 294 41.38 7.73 5.56
CA ARG A 294 42.25 8.40 4.59
C ARG A 294 41.87 9.87 4.34
N TYR A 295 40.63 10.26 4.63
CA TYR A 295 40.11 11.61 4.44
C TYR A 295 40.16 12.45 5.73
N LEU A 296 40.57 11.88 6.86
CA LEU A 296 40.70 12.59 8.13
C LEU A 296 41.97 13.45 8.19
N HIS A 297 41.84 14.70 8.64
CA HIS A 297 42.95 15.64 8.82
C HIS A 297 44.05 15.10 9.75
N LYS A 298 43.69 14.25 10.72
CA LYS A 298 44.64 13.53 11.60
C LYS A 298 45.66 12.67 10.85
N ASN A 299 45.31 12.21 9.65
CA ASN A 299 46.10 11.26 8.86
C ASN A 299 46.76 11.91 7.63
N ILE A 300 46.70 13.24 7.51
CA ILE A 300 47.14 14.04 6.34
C ILE A 300 48.53 13.67 5.82
N GLU A 301 49.52 13.48 6.70
CA GLU A 301 50.89 13.10 6.33
C GLU A 301 50.94 11.71 5.66
N GLN A 302 50.26 10.73 6.25
CA GLN A 302 50.19 9.36 5.71
C GLN A 302 49.43 9.32 4.39
N THR A 303 48.31 10.04 4.28
CA THR A 303 47.55 10.14 3.03
C THR A 303 48.37 10.83 1.94
N HIS A 304 49.14 11.88 2.25
CA HIS A 304 50.04 12.50 1.27
C HIS A 304 51.15 11.54 0.79
N GLU A 305 51.77 10.78 1.70
CA GLU A 305 52.77 9.77 1.33
C GLU A 305 52.17 8.70 0.40
N ARG A 306 51.02 8.13 0.78
CA ARG A 306 50.29 7.14 -0.03
C ARG A 306 49.80 7.71 -1.36
N ARG A 307 49.31 8.95 -1.42
CA ARG A 307 48.98 9.66 -2.68
C ARG A 307 50.23 9.76 -3.58
N GLY A 308 51.40 10.02 -3.00
CA GLY A 308 52.69 10.06 -3.71
C GLY A 308 53.13 8.69 -4.25
N GLU A 309 52.91 7.60 -3.52
CA GLU A 309 53.14 6.23 -4.00
C GLU A 309 52.15 5.83 -5.10
N VAL A 310 50.85 6.03 -4.87
CA VAL A 310 49.77 5.73 -5.82
C VAL A 310 49.95 6.50 -7.12
N LYS A 311 50.43 7.76 -7.07
CA LYS A 311 50.77 8.52 -8.29
C LYS A 311 51.87 7.82 -9.10
N LYS A 312 52.99 7.43 -8.47
CA LYS A 312 54.09 6.71 -9.14
C LYS A 312 53.63 5.37 -9.71
N LEU A 313 52.78 4.64 -8.97
CA LEU A 313 52.20 3.36 -9.42
C LEU A 313 51.23 3.56 -10.60
N LYS A 314 50.42 4.62 -10.61
CA LYS A 314 49.55 4.97 -11.75
C LYS A 314 50.36 5.40 -12.98
N GLU A 315 51.46 6.13 -12.81
CA GLU A 315 52.39 6.48 -13.89
C GLU A 315 53.09 5.22 -14.47
N GLN A 316 53.51 4.29 -13.63
CA GLN A 316 54.05 2.99 -14.06
C GLN A 316 52.99 2.13 -14.75
N LEU A 317 51.76 2.07 -14.22
CA LEU A 317 50.65 1.33 -14.81
C LEU A 317 50.27 1.89 -16.18
N ALA A 318 50.21 3.21 -16.35
CA ALA A 318 49.96 3.84 -17.64
C ALA A 318 51.05 3.49 -18.68
N ALA A 319 52.32 3.48 -18.28
CA ALA A 319 53.42 3.05 -19.15
C ALA A 319 53.36 1.54 -19.50
N LEU A 320 52.90 0.68 -18.58
CA LEU A 320 52.66 -0.75 -18.85
C LEU A 320 51.44 -0.97 -19.75
N GLN A 321 50.34 -0.24 -19.53
CA GLN A 321 49.16 -0.25 -20.39
C GLN A 321 49.50 0.21 -21.81
N GLN A 322 50.28 1.29 -21.97
CA GLN A 322 50.75 1.74 -23.28
C GLN A 322 51.59 0.67 -23.99
N LYS A 323 52.46 -0.05 -23.27
CA LYS A 323 53.21 -1.19 -23.83
C LYS A 323 52.27 -2.32 -24.25
N LEU A 324 51.36 -2.76 -23.37
CA LEU A 324 50.38 -3.82 -23.63
C LEU A 324 49.53 -3.49 -24.87
N GLU A 325 49.14 -2.22 -25.02
CA GLU A 325 48.41 -1.71 -26.17
C GLU A 325 49.21 -1.81 -27.48
N CYS A 326 50.55 -1.65 -27.44
CA CYS A 326 51.40 -1.93 -28.59
C CYS A 326 51.44 -3.41 -29.01
N TYR A 327 51.23 -4.37 -28.07
CA TYR A 327 51.10 -5.79 -28.41
C TYR A 327 49.69 -6.16 -28.88
N LYS A 328 48.63 -5.56 -28.31
CA LYS A 328 47.22 -5.81 -28.69
C LYS A 328 46.83 -5.14 -30.00
N ASN A 329 47.33 -3.93 -30.25
CA ASN A 329 47.02 -3.09 -31.40
C ASN A 329 48.29 -2.82 -32.21
N TYR A 330 48.95 -3.92 -32.62
CA TYR A 330 50.16 -3.92 -33.42
C TYR A 330 49.85 -3.68 -34.91
N GLY A 331 50.73 -2.95 -35.59
CA GLY A 331 50.62 -2.64 -37.02
C GLY A 331 50.81 -1.15 -37.34
N SER A 332 51.34 -0.88 -38.53
CA SER A 332 51.60 0.47 -39.06
C SER A 332 50.47 0.99 -39.97
N GLY A 333 49.43 0.19 -40.21
CA GLY A 333 48.28 0.55 -41.04
C GLY A 333 47.11 1.15 -40.25
N PRO A 334 46.01 1.52 -40.94
CA PRO A 334 44.78 1.95 -40.29
C PRO A 334 44.06 0.80 -39.58
N THR A 335 44.25 -0.45 -40.05
CA THR A 335 43.88 -1.67 -39.34
C THR A 335 45.06 -2.20 -38.53
N LYS A 336 44.76 -2.69 -37.33
CA LYS A 336 45.70 -3.21 -36.34
C LYS A 336 45.18 -4.51 -35.77
N TYR A 337 46.09 -5.38 -35.32
CA TYR A 337 45.76 -6.72 -34.84
C TYR A 337 46.65 -7.10 -33.65
N PRO A 338 46.25 -8.08 -32.82
CA PRO A 338 47.11 -8.61 -31.77
C PRO A 338 48.34 -9.30 -32.35
N LEU A 339 49.52 -9.03 -31.79
CA LEU A 339 50.77 -9.59 -32.27
C LEU A 339 50.82 -11.11 -32.11
N ALA A 340 50.27 -11.66 -31.02
CA ALA A 340 50.18 -13.10 -30.81
C ALA A 340 49.33 -13.80 -31.89
N ASP A 341 48.22 -13.19 -32.31
CA ASP A 341 47.34 -13.72 -33.35
C ASP A 341 48.00 -13.61 -34.73
N MET A 342 48.69 -12.51 -35.03
CA MET A 342 49.48 -12.39 -36.27
C MET A 342 50.62 -13.43 -36.33
N LEU A 343 51.33 -13.66 -35.22
CA LEU A 343 52.34 -14.71 -35.15
C LEU A 343 51.72 -16.11 -35.36
N GLN A 344 50.50 -16.33 -34.88
CA GLN A 344 49.74 -17.56 -35.13
C GLN A 344 49.33 -17.71 -36.59
N PHE A 345 48.69 -16.70 -37.21
CA PHE A 345 48.23 -16.79 -38.60
C PHE A 345 49.41 -16.91 -39.58
N VAL A 346 50.56 -16.28 -39.30
CA VAL A 346 51.78 -16.46 -40.10
C VAL A 346 52.37 -17.86 -39.90
N LEU A 347 52.29 -18.44 -38.70
CA LEU A 347 52.71 -19.82 -38.42
C LEU A 347 51.79 -20.85 -39.09
N GLU A 348 50.47 -20.62 -39.09
CA GLU A 348 49.48 -21.44 -39.79
C GLU A 348 49.65 -21.36 -41.30
N PHE A 349 49.82 -20.16 -41.87
CA PHE A 349 50.17 -19.99 -43.29
C PHE A 349 51.46 -20.74 -43.64
N ALA A 350 52.55 -20.54 -42.88
CA ALA A 350 53.84 -21.19 -43.15
C ALA A 350 53.79 -22.72 -43.03
N THR A 351 52.91 -23.27 -42.18
CA THR A 351 52.73 -24.73 -42.00
C THR A 351 51.62 -25.33 -42.89
N THR A 352 50.86 -24.51 -43.61
CA THR A 352 49.88 -24.97 -44.61
C THR A 352 50.62 -25.51 -45.83
N LYS A 353 50.25 -26.71 -46.27
CA LYS A 353 50.89 -27.35 -47.43
C LYS A 353 50.47 -26.64 -48.74
N PRO A 354 51.41 -26.32 -49.65
CA PRO A 354 51.06 -25.78 -50.95
C PRO A 354 50.16 -26.74 -51.74
N THR A 355 48.95 -26.29 -52.06
CA THR A 355 48.03 -26.99 -52.96
C THR A 355 48.38 -26.58 -54.39
N SER A 356 48.72 -27.55 -55.25
CA SER A 356 49.25 -27.30 -56.60
C SER A 356 48.14 -26.97 -57.62
N VAL A 357 47.45 -25.85 -57.45
CA VAL A 357 46.47 -25.31 -58.42
C VAL A 357 46.68 -23.81 -58.60
N SER A 358 47.02 -23.39 -59.81
CA SER A 358 47.16 -21.97 -60.17
C SER A 358 45.79 -21.32 -60.39
N PRO A 359 45.55 -20.06 -59.97
CA PRO A 359 44.30 -19.35 -60.23
C PRO A 359 44.28 -18.82 -61.68
N ALA A 360 44.01 -19.69 -62.65
CA ALA A 360 44.06 -19.35 -64.08
C ALA A 360 43.10 -20.19 -64.94
N GLU A 361 41.79 -20.09 -64.72
CA GLU A 361 40.79 -20.49 -65.71
C GLU A 361 39.52 -19.61 -65.59
N ASP A 362 39.25 -18.82 -66.65
CA ASP A 362 38.07 -17.97 -66.80
C ASP A 362 37.52 -18.17 -68.22
N LEU A 363 36.38 -18.85 -68.35
CA LEU A 363 35.63 -18.94 -69.62
C LEU A 363 34.16 -19.38 -69.41
N ARG A 364 33.31 -18.39 -69.13
CA ARG A 364 31.94 -18.10 -69.65
C ARG A 364 30.89 -19.22 -69.98
N PRO A 365 29.57 -18.89 -69.96
CA PRO A 365 28.52 -19.89 -69.73
C PRO A 365 27.75 -20.36 -70.96
N THR A 366 27.08 -21.52 -70.82
CA THR A 366 25.85 -21.86 -71.56
C THR A 366 24.95 -22.79 -70.72
N SER A 367 23.63 -22.65 -70.85
CA SER A 367 22.61 -23.50 -70.19
C SER A 367 22.05 -24.56 -71.15
N PRO A 368 21.21 -25.50 -70.66
CA PRO A 368 19.76 -25.22 -70.66
C PRO A 368 18.96 -25.78 -69.47
N SER A 369 17.68 -25.40 -69.43
CA SER A 369 16.56 -25.97 -68.66
C SER A 369 16.02 -27.29 -69.34
N PRO A 370 14.94 -27.99 -68.89
CA PRO A 370 13.90 -27.59 -67.92
C PRO A 370 13.30 -28.67 -66.97
N THR A 371 12.37 -28.22 -66.12
CA THR A 371 11.24 -28.95 -65.50
C THR A 371 10.17 -29.40 -66.54
N PRO A 372 9.06 -30.15 -66.24
CA PRO A 372 8.47 -30.49 -64.91
C PRO A 372 7.89 -31.93 -64.72
N ALA A 373 7.39 -32.17 -63.50
CA ALA A 373 6.15 -32.90 -63.11
C ALA A 373 5.90 -34.43 -63.33
N SER A 374 5.64 -35.06 -62.16
CA SER A 374 4.47 -35.88 -61.76
C SER A 374 4.36 -37.42 -62.00
N HIS A 375 3.65 -38.03 -61.03
CA HIS A 375 3.10 -39.40 -60.92
C HIS A 375 4.04 -40.63 -60.84
N PRO A 376 4.10 -41.30 -59.66
CA PRO A 376 4.65 -42.65 -59.52
C PRO A 376 3.55 -43.74 -59.47
N LEU A 377 3.71 -44.89 -60.16
CA LEU A 377 2.95 -46.11 -59.88
C LEU A 377 3.61 -47.41 -60.41
N ASN A 378 3.64 -48.44 -59.55
CA ASN A 378 3.62 -49.89 -59.82
C ASN A 378 4.66 -50.61 -60.73
N SER A 379 5.68 -51.19 -60.06
CA SER A 379 5.89 -52.65 -59.82
C SER A 379 5.95 -53.67 -61.01
N PRO A 380 6.73 -54.77 -60.88
CA PRO A 380 6.23 -55.93 -60.10
C PRO A 380 7.23 -56.59 -59.10
N GLU A 381 6.66 -57.08 -58.00
CA GLU A 381 6.89 -58.37 -57.28
C GLU A 381 8.32 -58.86 -56.92
N GLY A 382 8.63 -59.29 -55.69
CA GLY A 382 7.85 -59.36 -54.42
C GLY A 382 8.79 -59.58 -53.21
N LEU A 383 8.51 -58.97 -52.03
CA LEU A 383 7.78 -59.56 -50.88
C LEU A 383 8.60 -60.60 -50.07
N VAL A 384 8.78 -60.53 -48.73
CA VAL A 384 8.08 -59.78 -47.64
C VAL A 384 9.09 -59.22 -46.58
N ALA A 385 8.64 -58.24 -45.78
CA ALA A 385 9.29 -57.64 -44.60
C ALA A 385 9.52 -58.60 -43.39
N GLY A 386 10.19 -58.24 -42.29
CA GLY A 386 10.95 -57.02 -41.92
C GLY A 386 10.92 -56.71 -40.39
N VAL A 387 11.20 -55.44 -40.03
CA VAL A 387 11.01 -54.78 -38.70
C VAL A 387 11.92 -55.19 -37.51
N SER A 388 12.62 -54.21 -36.93
CA SER A 388 12.69 -53.90 -35.47
C SER A 388 14.09 -53.59 -34.86
N SER A 389 14.07 -52.68 -33.87
CA SER A 389 15.02 -52.45 -32.76
C SER A 389 16.31 -51.61 -32.95
N CYS A 390 16.50 -50.71 -31.97
CA CYS A 390 17.76 -50.19 -31.43
C CYS A 390 18.82 -49.59 -32.38
N GLN A 391 18.70 -48.29 -32.68
CA GLN A 391 19.88 -47.48 -33.04
C GLN A 391 20.80 -47.32 -31.81
N ARG A 392 21.97 -47.96 -31.84
CA ARG A 392 23.07 -47.69 -30.90
C ARG A 392 23.83 -46.45 -31.37
N THR A 393 23.95 -45.44 -30.52
CA THR A 393 24.88 -44.33 -30.76
C THR A 393 26.34 -44.84 -30.71
N PRO A 394 27.23 -44.40 -31.62
CA PRO A 394 28.62 -44.82 -31.60
C PRO A 394 29.36 -44.19 -30.41
N ILE A 395 30.06 -45.02 -29.64
CA ILE A 395 30.88 -44.57 -28.51
C ILE A 395 32.19 -43.99 -29.07
N TYR A 396 32.28 -42.66 -29.11
CA TYR A 396 33.53 -41.96 -29.39
C TYR A 396 34.47 -42.04 -28.18
N LYS A 397 35.79 -42.07 -28.44
CA LYS A 397 36.78 -42.01 -27.37
C LYS A 397 36.93 -40.54 -26.91
N PRO A 398 37.35 -40.31 -25.65
CA PRO A 398 37.87 -39.01 -25.27
C PRO A 398 38.93 -38.56 -26.29
N PHE A 399 38.85 -37.28 -26.69
CA PHE A 399 39.78 -36.61 -27.63
C PHE A 399 39.73 -37.02 -29.13
N THR A 400 38.76 -37.81 -29.60
CA THR A 400 38.54 -37.98 -31.06
C THR A 400 37.60 -36.91 -31.63
N GLN A 401 38.13 -35.91 -32.34
CA GLN A 401 37.33 -34.99 -33.15
C GLN A 401 36.61 -35.74 -34.28
N CYS A 402 35.36 -35.36 -34.56
CA CYS A 402 34.51 -36.03 -35.53
C CYS A 402 34.14 -35.09 -36.68
N ARG A 403 34.31 -35.57 -37.92
CA ARG A 403 34.30 -34.82 -39.20
C ARG A 403 35.50 -33.88 -39.40
N LEU A 404 36.31 -34.20 -40.40
CA LEU A 404 37.10 -33.20 -41.13
C LEU A 404 36.15 -32.43 -42.06
N PRO A 405 36.30 -31.10 -42.23
CA PRO A 405 35.66 -30.39 -43.32
C PRO A 405 36.23 -30.88 -44.66
N ILE A 406 35.37 -31.53 -45.45
CA ILE A 406 35.55 -31.66 -46.89
C ILE A 406 34.91 -30.41 -47.51
N ASP A 407 35.47 -29.95 -48.63
CA ASP A 407 35.12 -28.72 -49.35
C ASP A 407 35.46 -27.41 -48.62
N CYS A 408 36.67 -26.92 -48.89
CA CYS A 408 37.09 -25.53 -48.68
C CYS A 408 37.90 -25.07 -49.91
N PRO A 409 37.86 -23.77 -50.29
CA PRO A 409 38.70 -23.23 -51.35
C PRO A 409 40.20 -23.36 -51.00
N PRO A 410 41.09 -23.36 -52.01
CA PRO A 410 42.53 -23.52 -51.79
C PRO A 410 43.05 -22.47 -50.81
N HIS A 411 43.50 -22.93 -49.65
CA HIS A 411 44.02 -22.05 -48.62
C HIS A 411 45.30 -21.34 -49.10
N PRO A 412 45.51 -20.07 -48.72
CA PRO A 412 46.77 -19.39 -48.98
C PRO A 412 47.91 -20.18 -48.31
N ALA A 413 48.92 -20.54 -49.10
CA ALA A 413 50.04 -21.37 -48.69
C ALA A 413 51.34 -20.93 -49.39
N PRO A 414 52.52 -21.10 -48.77
CA PRO A 414 53.80 -20.70 -49.35
C PRO A 414 54.11 -21.51 -50.61
N HIS A 415 54.40 -20.85 -51.73
CA HIS A 415 54.62 -21.48 -53.04
C HIS A 415 55.77 -22.51 -53.06
N SER A 416 56.82 -22.27 -52.29
CA SER A 416 57.96 -23.18 -52.12
C SER A 416 58.71 -22.82 -50.83
N ILE A 417 59.00 -23.81 -49.98
CA ILE A 417 59.80 -23.67 -48.75
C ILE A 417 60.55 -24.98 -48.51
N THR A 418 61.80 -24.92 -48.02
CA THR A 418 62.55 -26.11 -47.60
C THR A 418 62.18 -26.55 -46.19
N GLU A 419 62.43 -27.81 -45.83
CA GLU A 419 62.15 -28.31 -44.48
C GLU A 419 63.00 -27.61 -43.40
N GLU A 420 64.24 -27.21 -43.75
CA GLU A 420 65.14 -26.46 -42.86
C GLU A 420 64.63 -25.03 -42.60
N GLU A 421 64.22 -24.31 -43.65
CA GLU A 421 63.59 -22.98 -43.53
C GLU A 421 62.27 -23.06 -42.74
N LEU A 422 61.44 -24.06 -43.02
CA LEU A 422 60.17 -24.27 -42.31
C LEU A 422 60.40 -24.55 -40.82
N HIS A 423 61.39 -25.39 -40.48
CA HIS A 423 61.74 -25.67 -39.09
C HIS A 423 62.28 -24.42 -38.38
N PHE A 424 63.11 -23.63 -39.04
CA PHE A 424 63.64 -22.38 -38.51
C PHE A 424 62.52 -21.34 -38.27
N VAL A 425 61.71 -21.05 -39.29
CA VAL A 425 60.59 -20.09 -39.21
C VAL A 425 59.59 -20.51 -38.14
N LYS A 426 59.20 -21.79 -38.09
CA LYS A 426 58.32 -22.34 -37.06
C LYS A 426 58.88 -22.11 -35.65
N THR A 427 60.16 -22.43 -35.44
CA THR A 427 60.80 -22.30 -34.13
C THR A 427 60.86 -20.83 -33.69
N CYS A 428 61.22 -19.91 -34.59
CA CYS A 428 61.25 -18.47 -34.30
C CYS A 428 59.86 -17.91 -33.96
N LEU A 429 58.83 -18.21 -34.76
CA LEU A 429 57.46 -17.74 -34.51
C LEU A 429 56.89 -18.29 -33.20
N GLN A 430 57.12 -19.57 -32.89
CA GLN A 430 56.67 -20.17 -31.63
C GLN A 430 57.40 -19.59 -30.41
N ARG A 431 58.69 -19.26 -30.54
CA ARG A 431 59.45 -18.59 -29.47
C ARG A 431 58.96 -17.16 -29.24
N TRP A 432 58.77 -16.38 -30.29
CA TRP A 432 58.25 -15.00 -30.17
C TRP A 432 56.81 -14.98 -29.65
N ARG A 433 55.95 -15.93 -30.06
CA ARG A 433 54.59 -16.05 -29.50
C ARG A 433 54.63 -16.27 -27.99
N THR A 434 55.45 -17.22 -27.53
CA THR A 434 55.55 -17.53 -26.09
C THR A 434 56.26 -16.44 -25.29
N GLU A 435 57.19 -15.68 -25.88
CA GLU A 435 57.74 -14.45 -25.29
C GLU A 435 56.62 -13.40 -25.09
N VAL A 436 55.84 -13.10 -26.13
CA VAL A 436 54.72 -12.14 -26.08
C VAL A 436 53.62 -12.57 -25.09
N GLU A 437 53.26 -13.85 -25.03
CA GLU A 437 52.25 -14.35 -24.10
C GLU A 437 52.71 -14.26 -22.63
N ASN A 438 54.00 -14.42 -22.36
CA ASN A 438 54.56 -14.23 -21.02
C ASN A 438 54.65 -12.73 -20.64
N ASP A 439 55.05 -11.85 -21.57
CA ASP A 439 55.03 -10.39 -21.37
C ASP A 439 53.62 -9.89 -21.03
N ILE A 440 52.58 -10.43 -21.66
CA ILE A 440 51.17 -10.08 -21.41
C ILE A 440 50.70 -10.55 -20.03
N ASN A 441 51.08 -11.74 -19.59
CA ASN A 441 50.62 -12.34 -18.32
C ASN A 441 51.30 -11.76 -17.06
N GLY A 442 52.41 -11.02 -17.20
CA GLY A 442 53.25 -10.58 -16.08
C GLY A 442 52.70 -9.45 -15.19
N THR A 443 51.46 -8.99 -15.36
CA THR A 443 50.95 -7.74 -14.75
C THR A 443 49.75 -7.94 -13.83
N LEU A 444 50.01 -8.25 -12.55
CA LEU A 444 49.02 -8.18 -11.46
C LEU A 444 49.61 -7.44 -10.26
N ILE A 445 48.91 -6.40 -9.78
CA ILE A 445 49.29 -5.63 -8.58
C ILE A 445 48.18 -5.79 -7.54
N ILE A 446 48.56 -6.24 -6.36
CA ILE A 446 47.67 -6.35 -5.18
C ILE A 446 47.65 -5.00 -4.47
N GLN A 447 46.46 -4.52 -4.09
CA GLN A 447 46.29 -3.28 -3.34
C GLN A 447 46.00 -3.58 -1.87
N TYR A 448 46.84 -3.05 -0.97
CA TYR A 448 46.66 -3.13 0.48
C TYR A 448 45.96 -1.86 1.00
N ILE A 449 45.07 -2.02 1.98
CA ILE A 449 44.39 -0.92 2.69
C ILE A 449 44.52 -1.16 4.20
N CYS A 450 44.79 -0.09 4.96
CA CYS A 450 44.75 -0.10 6.44
C CYS A 450 43.39 0.41 6.92
N LEU A 451 42.85 -0.17 7.99
CA LEU A 451 41.44 -0.04 8.39
C LEU A 451 41.35 0.37 9.88
N PHE A 452 40.79 1.54 10.21
CA PHE A 452 40.61 1.99 11.61
C PHE A 452 39.32 2.80 11.89
N SER A 453 38.63 3.31 10.87
CA SER A 453 37.37 4.07 10.97
C SER A 453 36.37 3.58 9.92
N ALA A 454 35.71 2.47 10.22
CA ALA A 454 34.57 1.96 9.47
C ALA A 454 33.30 2.78 9.75
N ALA A 455 32.44 2.89 8.75
CA ALA A 455 31.05 3.29 8.89
C ALA A 455 30.20 2.46 7.93
N SER A 456 29.15 1.79 8.43
CA SER A 456 28.25 0.96 7.62
C SER A 456 27.14 1.78 6.98
N LEU A 457 26.72 1.38 5.77
CA LEU A 457 25.58 1.96 5.06
C LEU A 457 24.28 1.52 5.74
N SER A 458 23.53 2.47 6.30
CA SER A 458 22.28 2.21 7.03
C SER A 458 21.06 2.49 6.17
N ALA A 459 21.09 3.53 5.32
CA ALA A 459 20.04 3.82 4.37
C ALA A 459 20.59 4.43 3.07
N LEU A 460 19.82 4.33 1.98
CA LEU A 460 20.05 5.09 0.77
C LEU A 460 18.73 5.40 0.04
N LEU A 461 18.69 6.54 -0.64
CA LEU A 461 17.52 6.99 -1.39
C LEU A 461 17.81 6.85 -2.89
N VAL A 462 16.89 6.19 -3.60
CA VAL A 462 16.94 5.97 -5.04
C VAL A 462 15.94 6.89 -5.73
N HIS A 463 16.33 7.44 -6.88
CA HIS A 463 15.50 8.24 -7.76
C HIS A 463 15.40 7.60 -9.15
N GLU A 464 14.19 7.36 -9.63
CA GLU A 464 13.88 7.04 -11.04
C GLU A 464 13.10 8.19 -11.70
N GLY A 465 13.61 8.76 -12.79
CA GLY A 465 12.96 9.87 -13.49
C GLY A 465 13.89 10.98 -13.92
N GLN A 466 13.30 12.14 -14.20
CA GLN A 466 13.95 13.37 -14.68
C GLN A 466 14.10 14.38 -13.53
N ALA A 467 14.92 15.41 -13.72
CA ALA A 467 15.24 16.39 -12.67
C ALA A 467 14.01 17.06 -12.02
N SER A 468 12.95 17.34 -12.79
CA SER A 468 11.72 17.95 -12.25
C SER A 468 10.68 16.94 -11.77
N ALA A 469 10.70 15.71 -12.26
CA ALA A 469 9.65 14.73 -12.02
C ALA A 469 10.19 13.30 -12.11
N GLY A 470 10.00 12.56 -11.02
CA GLY A 470 10.38 11.17 -10.88
C GLY A 470 9.83 10.57 -9.59
N HIS A 471 10.09 9.29 -9.41
CA HIS A 471 9.68 8.50 -8.25
C HIS A 471 10.87 8.22 -7.33
N TYR A 472 10.60 8.23 -6.03
CA TYR A 472 11.61 8.10 -4.98
C TYR A 472 11.23 6.97 -4.01
N TRP A 473 12.23 6.18 -3.62
CA TRP A 473 12.10 5.15 -2.58
C TRP A 473 13.41 5.03 -1.80
N ALA A 474 13.35 4.40 -0.64
CA ALA A 474 14.52 4.12 0.17
C ALA A 474 14.82 2.61 0.24
N TYR A 475 16.10 2.26 0.33
CA TYR A 475 16.53 0.99 0.91
C TYR A 475 17.14 1.29 2.27
N ILE A 476 16.73 0.53 3.29
CA ILE A 476 17.19 0.70 4.67
C ILE A 476 17.58 -0.66 5.22
N TYR A 477 18.68 -0.71 5.98
CA TYR A 477 19.14 -1.92 6.64
C TYR A 477 18.43 -2.10 7.99
N ASP A 478 17.67 -3.18 8.12
CA ASP A 478 17.06 -3.62 9.36
C ASP A 478 18.15 -4.27 10.23
N HIS A 479 18.73 -3.48 11.14
CA HIS A 479 19.79 -3.95 12.03
C HIS A 479 19.33 -5.02 13.04
N ALA A 480 18.02 -5.14 13.32
CA ALA A 480 17.50 -6.16 14.23
C ALA A 480 17.41 -7.53 13.54
N ASN A 481 16.87 -7.57 12.32
CA ASN A 481 16.74 -8.81 11.52
C ASN A 481 17.92 -9.04 10.54
N GLN A 482 18.90 -8.15 10.49
CA GLN A 482 20.10 -8.21 9.65
C GLN A 482 19.84 -8.31 8.13
N ARG A 483 18.79 -7.63 7.64
CA ARG A 483 18.29 -7.70 6.24
C ARG A 483 18.11 -6.33 5.61
N TRP A 484 18.10 -6.28 4.27
CA TRP A 484 17.71 -5.06 3.54
C TRP A 484 16.20 -5.00 3.34
N MET A 485 15.63 -3.82 3.52
CA MET A 485 14.19 -3.57 3.41
C MET A 485 13.98 -2.39 2.45
N LYS A 486 13.06 -2.55 1.49
CA LYS A 486 12.73 -1.59 0.42
C LYS A 486 11.45 -0.85 0.78
N TYR A 487 11.55 0.47 0.98
CA TYR A 487 10.47 1.35 1.43
C TYR A 487 9.97 2.21 0.25
N ASN A 488 8.86 1.78 -0.33
CA ASN A 488 8.27 2.34 -1.54
C ASN A 488 6.82 2.75 -1.25
N ASP A 489 6.64 3.94 -0.66
CA ASP A 489 5.37 4.46 -0.14
C ASP A 489 4.62 3.45 0.76
N VAL A 490 3.46 2.94 0.33
CA VAL A 490 2.63 1.96 1.05
C VAL A 490 3.09 0.51 0.89
N SER A 491 4.11 0.28 0.07
CA SER A 491 4.74 -1.03 -0.15
C SER A 491 6.10 -1.08 0.53
N ILE A 492 6.21 -1.94 1.54
CA ILE A 492 7.46 -2.27 2.21
C ILE A 492 7.72 -3.75 1.96
N THR A 493 8.86 -4.08 1.35
CA THR A 493 9.23 -5.45 0.99
C THR A 493 10.64 -5.77 1.48
N GLU A 494 10.88 -7.00 1.91
CA GLU A 494 12.25 -7.51 2.07
C GLU A 494 12.97 -7.49 0.72
N SER A 495 14.29 -7.28 0.75
CA SER A 495 15.13 -7.13 -0.44
C SER A 495 16.57 -7.60 -0.15
N SER A 496 17.37 -7.75 -1.20
CA SER A 496 18.75 -8.20 -1.11
C SER A 496 19.74 -7.14 -1.59
N TRP A 497 21.03 -7.31 -1.26
CA TRP A 497 22.08 -6.41 -1.72
C TRP A 497 22.17 -6.37 -3.25
N GLU A 498 21.93 -7.48 -3.94
CA GLU A 498 22.00 -7.57 -5.40
C GLU A 498 20.84 -6.82 -6.10
N GLU A 499 19.66 -6.76 -5.49
CA GLU A 499 18.59 -5.87 -5.95
C GLU A 499 18.95 -4.40 -5.70
N LEU A 500 19.48 -4.10 -4.52
CA LEU A 500 19.93 -2.76 -4.16
C LEU A 500 21.01 -2.25 -5.13
N GLU A 501 22.06 -3.02 -5.42
CA GLU A 501 23.11 -2.65 -6.39
C GLU A 501 22.55 -2.32 -7.77
N ARG A 502 21.66 -3.20 -8.27
CA ARG A 502 21.03 -3.10 -9.60
C ARG A 502 20.23 -1.80 -9.76
N ASP A 503 19.40 -1.47 -8.77
CA ASP A 503 18.55 -0.27 -8.79
C ASP A 503 19.35 1.02 -8.45
N SER A 504 20.46 0.91 -7.71
CA SER A 504 21.10 2.05 -7.05
C SER A 504 22.41 2.52 -7.69
N PHE A 505 23.24 1.62 -8.23
CA PHE A 505 24.50 2.03 -8.88
C PHE A 505 24.27 2.82 -10.17
N GLY A 506 23.14 2.58 -10.85
CA GLY A 506 22.76 3.21 -12.10
C GLY A 506 23.38 2.54 -13.34
N GLY A 507 22.73 2.75 -14.50
CA GLY A 507 23.20 2.24 -15.80
C GLY A 507 22.64 0.87 -16.22
N MET A 508 22.01 0.15 -15.29
CA MET A 508 21.15 -1.01 -15.61
C MET A 508 19.67 -0.60 -15.76
N THR A 509 19.28 0.49 -15.11
CA THR A 509 17.90 1.00 -14.99
C THR A 509 17.86 2.53 -15.14
N ASN A 510 16.67 3.11 -15.24
CA ASN A 510 16.49 4.57 -15.15
C ASN A 510 16.64 5.09 -13.70
N ALA A 511 16.51 4.18 -12.73
CA ALA A 511 16.80 4.39 -11.32
C ALA A 511 18.31 4.60 -11.04
N SER A 512 18.61 5.35 -9.99
CA SER A 512 19.96 5.54 -9.44
C SER A 512 19.92 6.11 -8.03
N ALA A 513 20.88 5.77 -7.17
CA ALA A 513 21.08 6.41 -5.87
C ALA A 513 21.31 7.91 -6.02
N TYR A 514 20.64 8.66 -5.14
CA TYR A 514 20.68 10.12 -5.00
C TYR A 514 21.26 10.54 -3.64
N CYS A 515 20.98 9.79 -2.56
CA CYS A 515 21.58 10.03 -1.25
C CYS A 515 22.02 8.71 -0.63
N LEU A 516 23.19 8.70 0.03
CA LEU A 516 23.69 7.59 0.85
C LEU A 516 23.79 8.04 2.32
N MET A 517 23.38 7.20 3.26
CA MET A 517 23.42 7.48 4.70
C MET A 517 24.20 6.38 5.42
N TYR A 518 25.38 6.72 5.92
CA TYR A 518 26.27 5.84 6.69
C TYR A 518 26.19 6.17 8.20
N ILE A 519 26.47 5.19 9.05
CA ILE A 519 26.53 5.36 10.51
C ILE A 519 27.88 4.88 11.06
N ASP A 520 28.38 5.50 12.14
CA ASP A 520 29.63 5.10 12.78
C ASP A 520 29.45 3.81 13.61
N ASP A 521 29.98 2.69 13.09
CA ASP A 521 29.90 1.35 13.70
C ASP A 521 30.48 1.29 15.13
N ARG A 522 31.29 2.27 15.53
CA ARG A 522 31.93 2.36 16.85
C ARG A 522 31.00 2.95 17.92
N LEU A 523 29.77 3.34 17.55
CA LEU A 523 28.76 3.92 18.44
C LEU A 523 27.50 3.03 18.51
N PRO A 524 27.51 1.93 19.29
CA PRO A 524 26.37 1.00 19.40
C PRO A 524 25.04 1.71 19.72
N ASN A 525 25.10 2.77 20.52
CA ASN A 525 23.96 3.60 20.94
C ASN A 525 23.15 4.19 19.77
N LEU A 526 23.73 4.28 18.56
CA LEU A 526 23.02 4.69 17.34
C LEU A 526 21.99 3.64 16.90
N ILE A 527 22.31 2.35 17.12
CA ILE A 527 21.61 1.18 16.57
C ILE A 527 20.76 0.49 17.64
N THR A 528 21.13 0.58 18.94
CA THR A 528 20.35 -0.04 20.01
C THR A 528 18.93 0.50 20.07
N ASP A 529 17.95 -0.40 20.19
CA ASP A 529 16.56 -0.06 20.44
C ASP A 529 16.33 0.61 21.80
N ASP A 530 15.09 1.01 22.02
CA ASP A 530 14.64 1.75 23.20
C ASP A 530 14.68 0.84 24.43
N THR A 531 15.18 1.34 25.56
CA THR A 531 15.24 0.58 26.82
C THR A 531 14.55 1.33 27.94
N ASP A 532 13.89 0.58 28.82
CA ASP A 532 13.17 1.12 29.97
C ASP A 532 14.13 1.60 31.06
N ASP A 533 13.99 2.85 31.51
CA ASP A 533 14.91 3.50 32.45
C ASP A 533 14.91 2.86 33.86
N GLU A 534 13.85 2.15 34.26
CA GLU A 534 13.74 1.52 35.59
C GLU A 534 14.12 0.02 35.60
N THR A 535 13.80 -0.71 34.53
CA THR A 535 13.99 -2.17 34.44
C THR A 535 15.11 -2.61 33.50
N GLY A 536 15.58 -1.74 32.60
CA GLY A 536 16.60 -2.04 31.60
C GLY A 536 16.18 -3.02 30.49
N GLN A 537 14.87 -3.31 30.37
CA GLN A 537 14.34 -4.17 29.31
C GLN A 537 14.15 -3.38 28.01
N VAL A 538 14.21 -4.07 26.86
CA VAL A 538 13.96 -3.43 25.55
C VAL A 538 12.45 -3.17 25.39
N LEU A 539 12.10 -1.92 25.09
CA LEU A 539 10.74 -1.47 24.86
C LEU A 539 10.36 -1.68 23.40
N HIS A 540 9.32 -2.48 23.15
CA HIS A 540 8.83 -2.78 21.81
C HIS A 540 7.47 -2.11 21.54
N GLY A 541 7.21 -1.79 20.26
CA GLY A 541 5.91 -1.29 19.80
C GLY A 541 5.40 -0.09 20.61
N MET A 542 4.20 -0.20 21.16
CA MET A 542 3.54 0.91 21.86
C MET A 542 4.18 1.29 23.20
N ASP A 543 5.03 0.45 23.78
CA ASP A 543 5.60 0.70 25.10
C ASP A 543 6.75 1.72 25.06
N SER A 544 7.44 1.89 23.94
CA SER A 544 8.43 2.98 23.76
C SER A 544 7.80 4.36 23.57
N LEU A 545 6.47 4.45 23.37
CA LEU A 545 5.77 5.71 23.17
C LEU A 545 5.43 6.42 24.50
N PRO A 546 5.76 7.72 24.66
CA PRO A 546 5.24 8.56 25.74
C PRO A 546 3.71 8.48 25.85
N SER A 547 3.18 8.49 27.07
CA SER A 547 1.76 8.19 27.38
C SER A 547 0.73 8.98 26.56
N ILE A 548 1.00 10.26 26.26
CA ILE A 548 0.13 11.09 25.42
C ILE A 548 0.09 10.64 23.95
N LEU A 549 1.23 10.22 23.40
CA LEU A 549 1.33 9.65 22.05
C LEU A 549 0.74 8.24 22.01
N ARG A 550 1.00 7.44 23.05
CA ARG A 550 0.41 6.11 23.20
C ARG A 550 -1.11 6.16 23.16
N ARG A 551 -1.75 7.14 23.82
CA ARG A 551 -3.20 7.36 23.76
C ARG A 551 -3.68 7.75 22.36
N TYR A 552 -3.01 8.71 21.71
CA TYR A 552 -3.34 9.14 20.34
C TYR A 552 -3.33 7.98 19.33
N VAL A 553 -2.34 7.09 19.42
CA VAL A 553 -2.25 5.91 18.53
C VAL A 553 -3.29 4.85 18.89
N HIS A 554 -3.67 4.68 20.16
CA HIS A 554 -4.83 3.85 20.54
C HIS A 554 -6.15 4.41 19.98
N GLU A 555 -6.29 5.73 19.89
CA GLU A 555 -7.46 6.38 19.29
C GLU A 555 -7.50 6.10 17.77
N ASP A 556 -6.41 6.28 17.01
CA ASP A 556 -6.34 5.93 15.58
C ASP A 556 -6.61 4.43 15.30
N ASN A 557 -6.02 3.53 16.09
CA ASN A 557 -6.22 2.09 15.93
C ASN A 557 -7.69 1.70 16.15
N ARG A 558 -8.41 2.34 17.07
CA ARG A 558 -9.87 2.12 17.24
C ARG A 558 -10.68 2.68 16.07
N TRP A 559 -10.31 3.83 15.51
CA TRP A 559 -10.94 4.34 14.29
C TRP A 559 -10.73 3.38 13.10
N PHE A 560 -9.57 2.75 12.98
CA PHE A 560 -9.34 1.72 11.96
C PHE A 560 -10.15 0.44 12.19
N GLN A 561 -10.29 -0.01 13.44
CA GLN A 561 -11.15 -1.15 13.79
C GLN A 561 -12.63 -0.86 13.49
N GLN A 562 -13.08 0.38 13.64
CA GLN A 562 -14.41 0.82 13.22
C GLN A 562 -14.54 0.83 11.69
N GLU A 563 -13.58 1.41 10.96
CA GLU A 563 -13.53 1.45 9.49
C GLU A 563 -13.56 0.04 8.86
N LEU A 564 -12.84 -0.92 9.46
CA LEU A 564 -12.90 -2.34 9.12
C LEU A 564 -14.32 -2.92 9.32
N SER A 565 -14.92 -2.66 10.48
CA SER A 565 -16.26 -3.17 10.83
C SER A 565 -17.35 -2.60 9.91
N GLU A 566 -17.26 -1.30 9.56
CA GLU A 566 -18.18 -0.62 8.65
C GLU A 566 -18.05 -1.15 7.21
N TRP A 567 -16.85 -1.52 6.76
CA TRP A 567 -16.66 -2.15 5.45
C TRP A 567 -17.15 -3.61 5.41
N GLU A 568 -16.91 -4.39 6.46
CA GLU A 568 -17.48 -5.75 6.59
C GLU A 568 -19.02 -5.70 6.52
N GLU A 569 -19.63 -4.72 7.18
CA GLU A 569 -21.09 -4.49 7.14
C GLU A 569 -21.60 -4.17 5.73
N GLN A 570 -20.89 -3.33 4.96
CA GLN A 570 -21.24 -2.99 3.57
C GLN A 570 -21.06 -4.17 2.61
N PHE A 571 -19.96 -4.92 2.73
CA PHE A 571 -19.68 -6.07 1.87
C PHE A 571 -20.74 -7.18 2.04
N CYS A 572 -21.16 -7.43 3.29
CA CYS A 572 -22.26 -8.36 3.56
C CYS A 572 -23.59 -7.93 2.93
N GLN A 573 -23.95 -6.64 2.94
CA GLN A 573 -25.16 -6.14 2.28
C GLN A 573 -25.13 -6.36 0.75
N ALA A 574 -23.97 -6.14 0.11
CA ALA A 574 -23.81 -6.36 -1.34
C ALA A 574 -24.05 -7.83 -1.75
N CYS A 575 -23.51 -8.79 -0.98
CA CYS A 575 -23.71 -10.23 -1.24
C CYS A 575 -25.18 -10.67 -1.06
N PHE A 576 -25.89 -10.14 -0.06
CA PHE A 576 -27.31 -10.44 0.12
C PHE A 576 -28.16 -9.92 -1.04
N SER A 577 -27.92 -8.70 -1.51
CA SER A 577 -28.64 -8.11 -2.65
C SER A 577 -28.49 -8.94 -3.93
N PHE A 578 -27.27 -9.42 -4.25
CA PHE A 578 -27.05 -10.31 -5.39
C PHE A 578 -27.83 -11.63 -5.29
N THR A 579 -27.95 -12.18 -4.08
CA THR A 579 -28.65 -13.44 -3.83
C THR A 579 -30.17 -13.30 -4.08
N VAL A 580 -30.78 -12.19 -3.65
CA VAL A 580 -32.22 -11.93 -3.84
C VAL A 580 -32.60 -11.77 -5.32
N VAL A 581 -31.74 -11.15 -6.13
CA VAL A 581 -31.97 -10.99 -7.58
C VAL A 581 -31.97 -12.34 -8.30
N CYS A 582 -31.05 -13.25 -7.97
CA CYS A 582 -31.01 -14.58 -8.60
C CYS A 582 -32.21 -15.47 -8.25
N VAL A 583 -32.72 -15.40 -7.01
CA VAL A 583 -33.89 -16.21 -6.58
C VAL A 583 -35.19 -15.71 -7.23
N SER A 584 -35.28 -14.42 -7.58
CA SER A 584 -36.48 -13.81 -8.16
C SER A 584 -36.72 -14.13 -9.65
N ALA A 585 -35.75 -14.75 -10.34
CA ALA A 585 -35.79 -14.97 -11.79
C ALA A 585 -36.25 -16.38 -12.23
N LEU A 586 -36.47 -17.30 -11.28
CA LEU A 586 -36.81 -18.70 -11.55
C LEU A 586 -37.94 -19.17 -10.63
N PHE A 587 -39.20 -19.04 -11.07
CA PHE A 587 -40.32 -20.00 -10.90
C PHE A 587 -41.67 -19.40 -11.34
N PRO A 588 -42.19 -19.76 -12.52
CA PRO A 588 -43.62 -19.81 -12.78
C PRO A 588 -44.24 -21.02 -12.03
N SER A 589 -45.48 -20.88 -11.59
CA SER A 589 -46.23 -21.92 -10.85
C SER A 589 -46.64 -23.11 -11.72
N ASP A 590 -46.59 -24.33 -11.16
CA ASP A 590 -47.62 -25.34 -11.43
C ASP A 590 -47.75 -26.36 -10.27
N SER A 591 -48.81 -27.19 -10.29
CA SER A 591 -49.30 -27.92 -9.09
C SER A 591 -49.13 -29.46 -9.11
N GLU A 592 -49.17 -30.06 -7.91
CA GLU A 592 -49.41 -31.49 -7.58
C GLU A 592 -48.59 -32.60 -8.28
N LEU A 593 -47.74 -33.30 -7.50
CA LEU A 593 -47.90 -34.75 -7.22
C LEU A 593 -46.93 -35.26 -6.13
N THR A 594 -47.17 -36.47 -5.61
CA THR A 594 -46.55 -37.03 -4.39
C THR A 594 -45.28 -37.87 -4.62
N PRO A 595 -44.43 -38.08 -3.58
CA PRO A 595 -43.03 -38.49 -3.75
C PRO A 595 -42.72 -39.99 -3.50
N PRO A 596 -41.54 -40.48 -3.94
CA PRO A 596 -40.85 -41.66 -3.39
C PRO A 596 -39.81 -41.28 -2.29
N PRO A 597 -39.40 -42.24 -1.43
CA PRO A 597 -38.53 -41.99 -0.26
C PRO A 597 -37.02 -41.96 -0.56
N PRO A 598 -36.17 -41.49 0.37
CA PRO A 598 -34.73 -41.26 0.13
C PRO A 598 -33.86 -42.52 0.20
N GLN A 599 -32.66 -42.42 -0.37
CA GLN A 599 -31.51 -43.29 -0.05
C GLN A 599 -30.35 -42.43 0.47
N SER A 600 -29.63 -42.98 1.46
CA SER A 600 -28.56 -42.29 2.20
C SER A 600 -27.26 -42.13 1.40
N PRO A 601 -26.50 -41.03 1.59
CA PRO A 601 -25.16 -40.91 1.05
C PRO A 601 -24.18 -41.88 1.75
N GLY A 602 -23.15 -42.32 1.04
CA GLY A 602 -22.12 -43.19 1.60
C GLY A 602 -20.79 -43.12 0.84
N CYS A 603 -19.70 -43.17 1.61
CA CYS A 603 -18.29 -43.30 1.19
C CYS A 603 -17.63 -42.10 0.47
N GLN A 604 -16.81 -41.40 1.25
CA GLN A 604 -15.46 -40.95 0.90
C GLN A 604 -14.53 -42.14 0.50
N PRO A 605 -13.27 -41.94 0.05
CA PRO A 605 -12.70 -40.83 -0.74
C PRO A 605 -11.76 -41.34 -1.89
N ASP A 606 -10.88 -40.45 -2.36
CA ASP A 606 -9.54 -40.66 -2.94
C ASP A 606 -9.30 -41.03 -4.41
N ASP A 607 -8.18 -40.45 -4.89
CA ASP A 607 -7.28 -40.77 -6.00
C ASP A 607 -7.78 -40.90 -7.45
N GLY A 608 -6.97 -40.35 -8.38
CA GLY A 608 -6.88 -41.01 -9.69
C GLY A 608 -5.87 -40.53 -10.72
N SER A 609 -5.69 -39.22 -10.95
CA SER A 609 -4.72 -38.64 -11.91
C SER A 609 -4.86 -38.97 -13.41
N SER A 610 -4.16 -38.20 -14.25
CA SER A 610 -3.83 -38.43 -15.68
C SER A 610 -4.97 -38.41 -16.72
N ALA A 611 -4.75 -38.06 -17.99
CA ALA A 611 -3.76 -37.18 -18.66
C ALA A 611 -4.21 -36.99 -20.12
N ASP A 612 -3.43 -36.23 -20.92
CA ASP A 612 -3.36 -36.27 -22.39
C ASP A 612 -4.63 -35.84 -23.20
N ASP A 613 -4.55 -35.28 -24.41
CA ASP A 613 -3.56 -34.39 -25.06
C ASP A 613 -4.26 -33.73 -26.30
N ASP A 614 -3.54 -32.93 -27.10
CA ASP A 614 -3.92 -32.49 -28.47
C ASP A 614 -5.19 -31.60 -28.64
N ALA A 615 -5.44 -30.91 -29.77
CA ALA A 615 -4.53 -30.21 -30.71
C ALA A 615 -5.30 -29.23 -31.63
N GLN A 616 -4.60 -28.16 -32.04
CA GLN A 616 -4.72 -27.42 -33.31
C GLN A 616 -6.09 -26.97 -33.88
N VAL A 617 -6.30 -25.65 -33.83
CA VAL A 617 -6.40 -24.74 -35.01
C VAL A 617 -7.11 -25.26 -36.28
N ALA A 618 -8.30 -24.70 -36.57
CA ALA A 618 -8.65 -24.12 -37.88
C ALA A 618 -9.86 -23.18 -37.74
N GLY A 619 -9.94 -22.11 -38.55
CA GLY A 619 -11.09 -21.20 -38.57
C GLY A 619 -11.43 -20.73 -39.98
N LEU A 620 -12.71 -20.44 -40.24
CA LEU A 620 -13.24 -19.84 -41.48
C LEU A 620 -14.53 -19.05 -41.19
N GLY A 621 -14.72 -17.93 -41.90
CA GLY A 621 -16.03 -17.31 -42.18
C GLY A 621 -16.22 -17.23 -43.71
N PRO A 622 -16.97 -16.27 -44.30
CA PRO A 622 -17.83 -15.22 -43.71
C PRO A 622 -19.20 -15.04 -44.45
N GLN A 623 -19.90 -13.90 -44.23
CA GLN A 623 -20.93 -13.28 -45.12
C GLN A 623 -22.28 -14.04 -45.33
N ALA A 624 -23.41 -13.48 -45.79
CA ALA A 624 -24.00 -12.11 -45.93
C ALA A 624 -25.56 -12.28 -45.79
N GLU A 625 -26.54 -11.36 -45.89
CA GLU A 625 -26.88 -10.14 -46.68
C GLU A 625 -27.98 -9.36 -45.87
N GLY A 626 -28.58 -8.21 -46.22
CA GLY A 626 -28.54 -7.27 -47.36
C GLY A 626 -29.52 -6.07 -47.15
N GLU A 627 -29.44 -5.02 -47.96
CA GLU A 627 -30.24 -3.75 -47.86
C GLU A 627 -31.64 -3.83 -48.52
N PRO A 628 -32.55 -2.84 -48.37
CA PRO A 628 -32.54 -1.66 -49.28
C PRO A 628 -33.07 -0.31 -48.74
N GLU A 629 -32.70 0.80 -49.39
CA GLU A 629 -33.39 2.12 -49.32
C GLU A 629 -34.39 2.33 -50.49
N ALA A 630 -35.41 3.21 -50.34
CA ALA A 630 -35.70 4.36 -51.24
C ALA A 630 -37.10 5.02 -51.13
N SER A 631 -37.11 6.37 -51.20
CA SER A 631 -38.22 7.29 -51.63
C SER A 631 -39.49 7.45 -50.76
N GLY A 632 -40.12 8.65 -50.77
CA GLY A 632 -41.34 8.89 -49.96
C GLY A 632 -41.99 10.29 -49.78
N GLU A 633 -41.57 11.37 -50.46
CA GLU A 633 -42.27 12.69 -50.53
C GLU A 633 -42.53 13.51 -49.21
N ALA A 634 -43.06 14.73 -49.36
CA ALA A 634 -43.29 15.74 -48.31
C ALA A 634 -44.79 16.11 -48.18
N PRO A 635 -45.17 17.07 -47.30
CA PRO A 635 -45.51 18.38 -47.87
C PRO A 635 -45.10 19.61 -47.03
N GLU A 636 -45.17 20.77 -47.66
CA GLU A 636 -44.96 22.11 -47.10
C GLU A 636 -46.24 22.66 -46.43
N GLN A 637 -46.11 23.63 -45.50
CA GLN A 637 -46.44 25.05 -45.76
C GLN A 637 -46.34 25.94 -44.50
N GLU A 638 -45.71 27.10 -44.70
CA GLU A 638 -46.07 28.47 -44.23
C GLU A 638 -46.53 28.77 -42.77
N ALA A 639 -46.18 29.91 -42.16
CA ALA A 639 -45.16 30.92 -42.46
C ALA A 639 -45.06 31.95 -41.30
N LYS A 640 -43.87 32.51 -41.05
CA LYS A 640 -43.56 33.96 -41.25
C LYS A 640 -42.16 34.35 -40.73
N GLN A 641 -41.56 35.30 -41.43
CA GLN A 641 -40.31 35.98 -41.07
C GLN A 641 -40.58 37.36 -40.45
N GLU A 642 -39.57 37.91 -39.77
CA GLU A 642 -38.94 39.24 -39.95
C GLU A 642 -37.84 39.31 -38.86
N ASP A 643 -36.54 39.52 -39.13
CA ASP A 643 -35.85 40.71 -39.68
C ASP A 643 -36.00 41.94 -38.74
N GLU A 644 -34.98 42.75 -38.38
CA GLU A 644 -33.56 42.95 -38.79
C GLU A 644 -32.76 43.43 -37.51
N GLU A 645 -31.45 43.70 -37.40
CA GLU A 645 -30.31 43.90 -38.33
C GLU A 645 -28.92 43.57 -37.68
N GLN A 646 -28.03 44.55 -37.42
CA GLN A 646 -26.62 44.43 -36.97
C GLN A 646 -26.43 44.89 -35.48
N ARG A 647 -25.26 44.85 -34.80
CA ARG A 647 -23.84 44.90 -35.26
C ARG A 647 -22.83 44.39 -34.20
N ARG A 648 -21.62 44.03 -34.65
CA ARG A 648 -20.52 43.41 -33.88
C ARG A 648 -20.00 44.24 -32.68
N VAL A 649 -19.74 43.56 -31.57
CA VAL A 649 -18.58 43.78 -30.66
C VAL A 649 -17.99 42.41 -30.31
N VAL A 650 -16.66 42.30 -30.16
CA VAL A 650 -15.97 41.05 -29.76
C VAL A 650 -15.44 41.20 -28.33
N PRO A 651 -15.83 40.30 -27.40
CA PRO A 651 -15.15 40.15 -26.12
C PRO A 651 -14.29 38.87 -26.06
N THR A 652 -13.15 38.99 -25.40
CA THR A 652 -12.18 37.92 -25.13
C THR A 652 -12.80 36.78 -24.32
N ARG A 653 -12.64 35.53 -24.75
CA ARG A 653 -13.17 34.36 -24.04
C ARG A 653 -12.27 33.96 -22.87
N GLN A 654 -12.49 34.55 -21.70
CA GLN A 654 -12.06 33.92 -20.45
C GLN A 654 -12.81 32.59 -20.30
N ARG A 655 -12.08 31.49 -20.07
CA ARG A 655 -12.68 30.21 -19.64
C ARG A 655 -12.79 30.25 -18.12
N GLN A 656 -13.98 30.52 -17.62
CA GLN A 656 -14.42 29.92 -16.36
C GLN A 656 -14.86 28.48 -16.68
N THR A 657 -14.58 27.54 -15.78
CA THR A 657 -15.13 26.19 -15.83
C THR A 657 -16.53 26.23 -15.22
N GLU A 658 -17.51 25.72 -15.95
CA GLU A 658 -18.86 25.47 -15.42
C GLU A 658 -18.81 24.15 -14.66
N ASN A 659 -19.04 24.18 -13.34
CA ASN A 659 -19.24 22.95 -12.55
C ASN A 659 -20.62 22.37 -12.93
N GLU A 660 -20.68 21.08 -13.21
CA GLU A 660 -21.96 20.37 -13.35
C GLU A 660 -22.60 20.19 -11.96
N VAL A 661 -23.91 20.44 -11.89
CA VAL A 661 -24.70 20.42 -10.66
C VAL A 661 -25.97 19.61 -10.91
N SER A 662 -26.16 18.56 -10.14
CA SER A 662 -27.30 17.63 -10.23
C SER A 662 -28.40 18.02 -9.24
N GLU A 663 -29.66 18.01 -9.68
CA GLU A 663 -30.81 18.04 -8.76
C GLU A 663 -31.02 16.65 -8.13
N VAL A 664 -31.09 16.60 -6.80
CA VAL A 664 -31.54 15.43 -6.04
C VAL A 664 -32.81 15.78 -5.25
N GLU A 665 -33.79 14.89 -5.21
CA GLU A 665 -35.08 15.10 -4.55
C GLU A 665 -35.12 14.32 -3.22
N ILE A 666 -34.93 15.03 -2.10
CA ILE A 666 -34.87 14.41 -0.76
C ILE A 666 -36.27 14.40 -0.12
N PRO A 667 -36.76 13.25 0.40
CA PRO A 667 -38.03 13.15 1.11
C PRO A 667 -38.15 14.19 2.24
N ASN A 668 -39.34 14.76 2.40
CA ASN A 668 -39.67 15.80 3.40
C ASN A 668 -38.90 17.14 3.31
N VAL A 669 -37.86 17.23 2.46
CA VAL A 669 -37.00 18.42 2.32
C VAL A 669 -37.17 19.08 0.94
N GLY A 670 -37.39 18.28 -0.11
CA GLY A 670 -37.57 18.73 -1.50
C GLY A 670 -36.28 18.66 -2.32
N ARG A 671 -36.23 19.43 -3.42
CA ARG A 671 -35.13 19.41 -4.38
C ARG A 671 -33.94 20.22 -3.90
N ILE A 672 -32.75 19.63 -3.99
CA ILE A 672 -31.48 20.22 -3.59
C ILE A 672 -30.50 20.15 -4.76
N MET A 673 -29.78 21.24 -4.97
CA MET A 673 -28.66 21.30 -5.92
C MET A 673 -27.43 20.69 -5.26
N VAL A 674 -26.94 19.57 -5.78
CA VAL A 674 -25.72 18.87 -5.33
C VAL A 674 -24.64 19.03 -6.40
N ARG A 675 -23.41 19.37 -6.00
CA ARG A 675 -22.29 19.47 -6.95
C ARG A 675 -21.72 18.10 -7.29
N ALA A 676 -21.29 17.91 -8.54
CA ALA A 676 -20.62 16.68 -8.99
C ALA A 676 -19.20 16.49 -8.41
N ASP A 677 -18.60 17.50 -7.78
CA ASP A 677 -17.27 17.46 -7.14
C ASP A 677 -17.31 17.38 -5.60
N ALA A 678 -18.45 16.96 -5.02
CA ALA A 678 -18.67 16.90 -3.58
C ALA A 678 -18.13 15.59 -2.94
N ASP A 679 -16.82 15.53 -2.67
CA ASP A 679 -16.20 14.48 -1.85
C ASP A 679 -16.95 14.30 -0.51
N GLY A 680 -17.58 13.13 -0.33
CA GLY A 680 -18.28 12.76 0.90
C GLY A 680 -19.81 12.85 0.86
N TYR A 681 -20.45 12.94 -0.32
CA TYR A 681 -21.90 12.70 -0.46
C TYR A 681 -22.22 11.19 -0.42
N ASN A 682 -22.93 10.73 0.62
CA ASN A 682 -23.54 9.39 0.66
C ASN A 682 -25.07 9.51 0.62
N GLU A 683 -25.69 8.96 -0.44
CA GLU A 683 -27.13 9.03 -0.68
C GLU A 683 -27.96 8.36 0.44
N GLU A 684 -27.55 7.20 0.95
CA GLU A 684 -28.24 6.55 2.08
C GLU A 684 -28.20 7.41 3.34
N MET A 685 -27.05 8.03 3.62
CA MET A 685 -26.88 8.86 4.81
C MET A 685 -27.68 10.17 4.72
N MET A 686 -27.82 10.71 3.51
CA MET A 686 -28.69 11.86 3.19
C MET A 686 -30.19 11.54 3.31
N LEU A 687 -30.57 10.26 3.19
CA LEU A 687 -31.93 9.78 3.45
C LEU A 687 -32.25 9.55 4.94
N THR A 688 -31.29 9.69 5.85
CA THR A 688 -31.53 9.50 7.29
C THR A 688 -32.47 10.57 7.88
N PRO A 689 -33.42 10.23 8.78
CA PRO A 689 -34.28 11.21 9.48
C PRO A 689 -33.54 12.24 10.35
N ALA A 690 -32.27 11.96 10.68
CA ALA A 690 -31.35 12.90 11.32
C ALA A 690 -30.82 13.93 10.31
N MET A 691 -30.21 13.47 9.21
CA MET A 691 -29.63 14.35 8.20
C MET A 691 -30.70 15.19 7.50
N GLN A 692 -31.87 14.61 7.19
CA GLN A 692 -33.02 15.36 6.65
C GLN A 692 -33.44 16.53 7.56
N GLY A 693 -33.40 16.35 8.89
CA GLY A 693 -33.66 17.41 9.86
C GLY A 693 -32.64 18.54 9.79
N VAL A 694 -31.35 18.19 9.89
CA VAL A 694 -30.22 19.14 9.81
C VAL A 694 -30.27 19.94 8.49
N ILE A 695 -30.52 19.28 7.36
CA ILE A 695 -30.65 19.93 6.04
C ILE A 695 -31.86 20.87 6.02
N LEU A 696 -33.03 20.43 6.52
CA LEU A 696 -34.23 21.27 6.59
C LEU A 696 -34.02 22.49 7.50
N ALA A 697 -33.29 22.34 8.60
CA ALA A 697 -32.93 23.43 9.51
C ALA A 697 -31.97 24.44 8.85
N ILE A 698 -30.98 23.97 8.09
CA ILE A 698 -30.10 24.81 7.25
C ILE A 698 -30.92 25.54 6.17
N ALA A 699 -31.87 24.86 5.52
CA ALA A 699 -32.76 25.46 4.53
C ALA A 699 -33.63 26.58 5.12
N LYS A 700 -34.21 26.38 6.31
CA LYS A 700 -34.94 27.40 7.06
C LYS A 700 -34.05 28.58 7.50
N ALA A 701 -32.80 28.32 7.88
CA ALA A 701 -31.86 29.35 8.34
C ALA A 701 -31.40 30.31 7.22
N ARG A 702 -31.66 29.99 5.94
CA ARG A 702 -31.26 30.77 4.75
C ARG A 702 -31.43 32.29 4.92
N GLN A 703 -32.61 32.77 5.31
CA GLN A 703 -32.87 34.21 5.39
C GLN A 703 -32.10 34.96 6.48
N VAL A 704 -31.48 34.23 7.42
CA VAL A 704 -30.59 34.77 8.46
C VAL A 704 -29.13 34.66 7.98
N PHE A 705 -28.73 33.50 7.44
CA PHE A 705 -27.43 33.30 6.80
C PHE A 705 -27.14 34.38 5.73
N ASP A 706 -28.10 34.62 4.83
CA ASP A 706 -27.99 35.57 3.72
C ASP A 706 -27.93 37.06 4.17
N LYS A 707 -28.13 37.37 5.46
CA LYS A 707 -28.13 38.74 6.02
C LYS A 707 -27.06 38.99 7.08
N GLU A 708 -26.84 37.99 7.94
CA GLU A 708 -26.06 38.11 9.19
C GLU A 708 -24.84 37.16 9.19
N GLY A 709 -24.68 36.33 8.15
CA GLY A 709 -23.50 35.49 7.93
C GLY A 709 -23.60 34.07 8.51
N PRO A 710 -22.51 33.28 8.39
CA PRO A 710 -22.53 31.85 8.69
C PRO A 710 -22.74 31.52 10.16
N GLU A 711 -22.25 32.35 11.09
CA GLU A 711 -22.45 32.16 12.53
C GLU A 711 -23.93 32.34 12.93
N ALA A 712 -24.58 33.41 12.46
CA ALA A 712 -26.01 33.62 12.67
C ALA A 712 -26.86 32.54 11.97
N GLY A 713 -26.44 32.09 10.79
CA GLY A 713 -27.03 30.95 10.08
C GLY A 713 -26.94 29.64 10.88
N LEU A 714 -25.77 29.30 11.42
CA LEU A 714 -25.57 28.13 12.28
C LEU A 714 -26.44 28.23 13.54
N ILE A 715 -26.42 29.36 14.25
CA ILE A 715 -27.22 29.57 15.46
C ILE A 715 -28.71 29.38 15.14
N LYS A 716 -29.20 29.91 14.01
CA LYS A 716 -30.60 29.76 13.61
C LYS A 716 -30.96 28.31 13.23
N ALA A 717 -30.09 27.60 12.50
CA ALA A 717 -30.30 26.20 12.13
C ALA A 717 -30.30 25.30 13.38
N PHE A 718 -29.33 25.48 14.27
CA PHE A 718 -29.23 24.76 15.54
C PHE A 718 -30.50 24.90 16.39
N HIS A 719 -31.06 26.12 16.50
CA HIS A 719 -32.33 26.35 17.22
C HIS A 719 -33.55 25.71 16.53
N GLU A 720 -33.62 25.69 15.19
CA GLU A 720 -34.70 25.02 14.47
C GLU A 720 -34.67 23.50 14.68
N GLU A 721 -33.49 22.87 14.60
CA GLU A 721 -33.37 21.42 14.75
C GLU A 721 -33.51 20.98 16.21
N TYR A 722 -32.94 21.72 17.16
CA TYR A 722 -33.21 21.52 18.59
C TYR A 722 -34.71 21.56 18.88
N SER A 723 -35.43 22.54 18.32
CA SER A 723 -36.88 22.67 18.50
C SER A 723 -37.65 21.51 17.87
N ARG A 724 -37.28 21.07 16.65
CA ARG A 724 -37.89 19.91 15.98
C ARG A 724 -37.78 18.65 16.83
N LEU A 725 -36.56 18.35 17.29
CA LEU A 725 -36.26 17.14 18.06
C LEU A 725 -36.85 17.21 19.49
N TYR A 726 -36.96 18.41 20.07
CA TYR A 726 -37.60 18.60 21.37
C TYR A 726 -39.13 18.41 21.30
N GLU A 727 -39.83 18.91 20.27
CA GLU A 727 -41.26 18.65 20.10
C GLU A 727 -41.53 17.15 19.81
N LEU A 728 -40.75 16.53 18.90
CA LEU A 728 -40.80 15.09 18.63
C LEU A 728 -40.59 14.24 19.89
N SER A 729 -39.79 14.71 20.85
CA SER A 729 -39.59 14.02 22.13
C SER A 729 -40.80 13.99 23.07
N LYS A 730 -41.84 14.79 22.80
CA LYS A 730 -43.08 14.86 23.60
C LYS A 730 -44.20 13.95 23.09
N GLU A 731 -44.06 13.39 21.90
CA GLU A 731 -45.06 12.51 21.30
C GLU A 731 -45.20 11.21 22.13
N GLU A 732 -46.40 10.65 22.18
CA GLU A 732 -46.69 9.46 23.00
C GLU A 732 -46.08 8.22 22.35
N THR A 733 -44.99 7.70 22.95
CA THR A 733 -44.25 6.56 22.40
C THR A 733 -45.03 5.25 22.54
N THR A 734 -45.48 4.71 21.41
CA THR A 734 -45.93 3.32 21.31
C THR A 734 -44.77 2.41 20.90
N LEU A 735 -44.91 1.09 21.05
CA LEU A 735 -43.90 0.14 20.60
C LEU A 735 -43.77 0.04 19.08
N GLN A 736 -44.80 0.45 18.34
CA GLN A 736 -44.84 0.41 16.87
C GLN A 736 -44.35 1.74 16.26
N GLU A 737 -44.41 2.84 17.02
CA GLU A 737 -44.05 4.19 16.58
C GLU A 737 -43.16 4.88 17.64
N ASP A 738 -42.04 4.24 18.00
CA ASP A 738 -41.14 4.78 19.03
C ASP A 738 -40.22 5.88 18.47
N ALA A 739 -40.58 7.15 18.71
CA ALA A 739 -39.81 8.32 18.31
C ALA A 739 -38.33 8.29 18.77
N ARG A 740 -37.99 7.55 19.83
CA ARG A 740 -36.59 7.39 20.30
C ARG A 740 -35.71 6.68 19.28
N LEU A 741 -36.28 5.82 18.43
CA LEU A 741 -35.53 5.14 17.36
C LEU A 741 -35.18 6.06 16.18
N GLN A 742 -35.91 7.17 16.00
CA GLN A 742 -35.65 8.12 14.93
C GLN A 742 -34.38 8.95 15.18
N HIS A 743 -34.01 9.20 16.46
CA HIS A 743 -32.91 10.10 16.81
C HIS A 743 -32.36 9.93 18.23
N SER A 744 -31.03 9.97 18.38
CA SER A 744 -30.34 9.92 19.69
C SER A 744 -30.80 11.03 20.64
N LEU A 745 -30.89 12.26 20.15
CA LEU A 745 -31.36 13.39 20.96
C LEU A 745 -32.80 13.23 21.47
N VAL A 746 -33.69 12.50 20.77
CA VAL A 746 -35.05 12.22 21.27
C VAL A 746 -34.99 11.29 22.49
N TYR A 747 -34.14 10.26 22.43
CA TYR A 747 -33.83 9.41 23.58
C TYR A 747 -33.21 10.21 24.75
N PHE A 748 -32.31 11.15 24.46
CA PHE A 748 -31.70 12.03 25.48
C PHE A 748 -32.71 12.99 26.12
N PHE A 749 -33.60 13.63 25.34
CA PHE A 749 -34.64 14.52 25.86
C PHE A 749 -35.62 13.76 26.76
N GLN A 750 -36.14 12.60 26.33
CA GLN A 750 -37.08 11.81 27.13
C GLN A 750 -36.48 11.29 28.45
N ASN A 751 -35.16 11.06 28.48
CA ASN A 751 -34.41 10.62 29.66
C ASN A 751 -33.75 11.75 30.46
N LYS A 752 -33.93 13.02 30.06
CA LYS A 752 -33.39 14.22 30.73
C LYS A 752 -31.86 14.26 30.83
N ALA A 753 -31.18 13.98 29.72
CA ALA A 753 -29.73 14.15 29.64
C ALA A 753 -29.31 15.62 29.90
N PRO A 754 -28.08 15.87 30.41
CA PRO A 754 -27.57 17.23 30.58
C PRO A 754 -27.56 18.04 29.29
N ASN A 755 -27.96 19.31 29.37
CA ASN A 755 -27.99 20.22 28.21
C ASN A 755 -26.66 20.27 27.45
N ARG A 756 -25.51 20.23 28.13
CA ARG A 756 -24.19 20.24 27.47
C ARG A 756 -23.97 19.04 26.54
N ILE A 757 -24.46 17.86 26.92
CA ILE A 757 -24.37 16.63 26.12
C ILE A 757 -25.30 16.75 24.91
N ILE A 758 -26.52 17.24 25.10
CA ILE A 758 -27.48 17.51 24.02
C ILE A 758 -26.94 18.55 23.02
N GLU A 759 -26.43 19.67 23.53
CA GLU A 759 -25.85 20.77 22.74
C GLU A 759 -24.64 20.32 21.93
N ARG A 760 -23.72 19.56 22.55
CA ARG A 760 -22.56 18.99 21.85
C ARG A 760 -22.98 17.98 20.78
N THR A 761 -23.84 17.04 21.12
CA THR A 761 -24.29 15.98 20.19
C THR A 761 -25.00 16.60 18.97
N LEU A 762 -25.82 17.63 19.18
CA LEU A 762 -26.43 18.38 18.08
C LEU A 762 -25.39 19.13 17.25
N LEU A 763 -24.40 19.77 17.89
CA LEU A 763 -23.33 20.50 17.19
C LEU A 763 -22.49 19.58 16.32
N GLU A 764 -22.20 18.37 16.79
CA GLU A 764 -21.45 17.33 16.06
C GLU A 764 -22.16 16.93 14.76
N GLN A 765 -23.49 16.89 14.73
CA GLN A 765 -24.27 16.64 13.50
C GLN A 765 -24.11 17.77 12.45
N PHE A 766 -23.97 19.03 12.88
CA PHE A 766 -23.61 20.12 11.97
C PHE A 766 -22.15 20.06 11.50
N THR A 767 -21.31 19.16 12.03
CA THR A 767 -19.92 18.97 11.56
C THR A 767 -19.74 17.87 10.52
N ASP A 768 -20.82 17.13 10.19
CA ASP A 768 -20.79 15.96 9.30
C ASP A 768 -20.24 16.28 7.89
N ARG A 769 -19.51 15.34 7.27
CA ARG A 769 -18.93 15.50 5.93
C ARG A 769 -19.99 15.54 4.83
N ASN A 770 -21.11 14.85 5.01
CA ASN A 770 -22.21 14.79 4.03
C ASN A 770 -22.86 16.16 3.78
N LEU A 771 -22.71 17.13 4.70
CA LEU A 771 -23.18 18.51 4.53
C LEU A 771 -22.40 19.32 3.47
N SER A 772 -21.49 18.70 2.71
CA SER A 772 -20.64 19.37 1.72
C SER A 772 -21.30 19.64 0.35
N PHE A 773 -22.63 19.50 0.23
CA PHE A 773 -23.37 19.63 -1.04
C PHE A 773 -23.63 21.09 -1.51
N ASP A 774 -23.68 22.06 -0.60
CA ASP A 774 -23.96 23.50 -0.87
C ASP A 774 -22.97 24.38 -0.10
N GLU A 775 -22.47 25.46 -0.71
CA GLU A 775 -21.61 26.49 -0.07
C GLU A 775 -22.16 26.98 1.28
N ARG A 776 -23.48 27.08 1.41
CA ARG A 776 -24.13 27.51 2.68
C ARG A 776 -23.99 26.43 3.76
N ALA A 777 -24.17 25.17 3.40
CA ALA A 777 -24.01 24.03 4.30
C ALA A 777 -22.51 23.82 4.65
N ILE A 778 -21.60 23.94 3.68
CA ILE A 778 -20.14 23.97 3.88
C ILE A 778 -19.74 25.09 4.86
N SER A 779 -20.32 26.28 4.71
CA SER A 779 -20.01 27.43 5.57
C SER A 779 -20.51 27.24 7.00
N ILE A 780 -21.73 26.72 7.18
CA ILE A 780 -22.29 26.35 8.49
C ILE A 780 -21.47 25.22 9.14
N MET A 781 -21.06 24.21 8.37
CA MET A 781 -20.22 23.10 8.81
C MET A 781 -18.84 23.55 9.28
N ARG A 782 -18.20 24.49 8.57
CA ARG A 782 -16.92 25.10 8.98
C ARG A 782 -17.07 25.84 10.32
N GLU A 783 -18.15 26.59 10.52
CA GLU A 783 -18.39 27.27 11.79
C GLU A 783 -18.74 26.29 12.92
N ALA A 784 -19.51 25.23 12.65
CA ALA A 784 -19.79 24.18 13.64
C ALA A 784 -18.50 23.48 14.11
N ARG A 785 -17.60 23.15 13.17
CA ARG A 785 -16.26 22.60 13.47
C ARG A 785 -15.39 23.60 14.24
N SER A 786 -15.55 24.91 14.00
CA SER A 786 -14.90 25.97 14.77
C SER A 786 -15.40 25.99 16.22
N LYS A 787 -16.73 26.00 16.44
CA LYS A 787 -17.33 25.96 17.78
C LYS A 787 -16.97 24.69 18.56
N LEU A 788 -17.00 23.51 17.91
CA LEU A 788 -16.69 22.23 18.55
C LEU A 788 -15.25 22.19 19.10
N ARG A 789 -14.30 22.80 18.39
CA ARG A 789 -12.88 22.93 18.82
C ARG A 789 -12.66 23.86 20.01
N LEU A 790 -13.66 24.66 20.41
CA LEU A 790 -13.57 25.56 21.57
C LEU A 790 -14.03 24.90 22.87
N ILE A 791 -14.66 23.72 22.82
CA ILE A 791 -15.06 22.96 24.01
C ILE A 791 -13.84 22.21 24.55
N LYS A 792 -13.37 22.57 25.76
CA LYS A 792 -12.23 21.88 26.38
C LYS A 792 -12.65 20.59 27.09
N PRO A 793 -11.70 19.66 27.33
CA PRO A 793 -11.90 18.54 28.28
C PRO A 793 -12.19 18.99 29.73
N GLU A 794 -11.91 20.25 30.07
CA GLU A 794 -12.23 20.86 31.37
C GLU A 794 -13.71 21.27 31.48
N ASP A 795 -14.40 21.46 30.35
CA ASP A 795 -15.76 22.01 30.28
C ASP A 795 -16.86 20.93 30.21
N MET A 796 -16.49 19.66 30.00
CA MET A 796 -17.44 18.56 29.88
C MET A 796 -16.84 17.23 30.35
N ASP A 797 -17.61 16.47 31.11
CA ASP A 797 -17.28 15.08 31.46
C ASP A 797 -17.43 14.21 30.19
N MET A 798 -16.30 13.68 29.71
CA MET A 798 -16.26 12.82 28.52
C MET A 798 -16.81 11.42 28.81
N ASP A 799 -16.67 10.92 30.04
CA ASP A 799 -17.12 9.58 30.43
C ASP A 799 -18.65 9.59 30.59
N GLU A 800 -19.24 10.66 31.14
CA GLU A 800 -20.69 10.86 31.12
C GLU A 800 -21.22 10.95 29.68
N TYR A 801 -20.59 11.76 28.81
CA TYR A 801 -20.97 11.89 27.40
C TYR A 801 -20.95 10.54 26.65
N LEU A 802 -19.93 9.71 26.88
CA LEU A 802 -19.82 8.39 26.27
C LEU A 802 -20.89 7.42 26.81
N GLN A 803 -21.11 7.39 28.13
CA GLN A 803 -22.14 6.53 28.74
C GLN A 803 -23.55 6.83 28.20
N TRP A 804 -23.89 8.09 27.92
CA TRP A 804 -25.17 8.43 27.29
C TRP A 804 -25.30 7.87 25.86
N HIS A 805 -24.22 7.86 25.08
CA HIS A 805 -24.21 7.28 23.74
C HIS A 805 -24.26 5.76 23.76
N ASP A 806 -23.55 5.11 24.70
CA ASP A 806 -23.58 3.66 24.87
C ASP A 806 -24.94 3.18 25.39
N ASP A 807 -25.60 3.89 26.32
CA ASP A 807 -26.99 3.63 26.72
C ASP A 807 -27.94 3.70 25.50
N TYR A 808 -27.74 4.64 24.57
CA TYR A 808 -28.53 4.73 23.33
C TYR A 808 -28.25 3.58 22.33
N ARG A 809 -26.98 3.19 22.15
CA ARG A 809 -26.58 2.03 21.34
C ARG A 809 -27.19 0.74 21.89
N LEU A 810 -27.16 0.59 23.22
CA LEU A 810 -27.71 -0.56 23.92
C LEU A 810 -29.26 -0.58 23.82
N PHE A 811 -29.92 0.57 23.91
CA PHE A 811 -31.36 0.72 23.66
C PHE A 811 -31.76 0.28 22.24
N ARG A 812 -31.00 0.70 21.21
CA ARG A 812 -31.20 0.21 19.84
C ARG A 812 -30.98 -1.30 19.71
N THR A 813 -29.97 -1.84 20.41
CA THR A 813 -29.66 -3.28 20.42
C THR A 813 -30.81 -4.11 20.99
N VAL A 814 -31.46 -3.65 22.07
CA VAL A 814 -32.69 -4.27 22.61
C VAL A 814 -33.80 -4.32 21.56
N PHE A 815 -34.03 -3.22 20.84
CA PHE A 815 -35.06 -3.16 19.80
C PHE A 815 -34.75 -4.09 18.61
N VAL A 816 -33.48 -4.20 18.21
CA VAL A 816 -33.03 -5.13 17.16
C VAL A 816 -33.24 -6.58 17.58
N TYR A 817 -32.79 -6.99 18.78
CA TYR A 817 -33.03 -8.34 19.29
C TYR A 817 -34.53 -8.65 19.49
N LEU A 818 -35.34 -7.67 19.90
CA LEU A 818 -36.79 -7.82 19.98
C LEU A 818 -37.42 -8.06 18.60
N LEU A 819 -37.07 -7.25 17.60
CA LEU A 819 -37.57 -7.40 16.24
C LEU A 819 -37.17 -8.76 15.63
N THR A 820 -35.89 -9.10 15.65
CA THR A 820 -35.39 -10.38 15.10
C THR A 820 -35.96 -11.58 15.84
N GLY A 821 -36.15 -11.48 17.17
CA GLY A 821 -36.85 -12.51 17.96
C GLY A 821 -38.32 -12.69 17.57
N LEU A 822 -39.04 -11.60 17.29
CA LEU A 822 -40.43 -11.63 16.80
C LEU A 822 -40.54 -12.13 15.36
N GLU A 823 -39.61 -11.75 14.49
CA GLU A 823 -39.51 -12.28 13.12
C GLU A 823 -39.27 -13.80 13.13
N HIS A 824 -38.37 -14.31 13.98
CA HIS A 824 -38.20 -15.76 14.15
C HIS A 824 -39.44 -16.45 14.74
N TYR A 825 -40.12 -15.83 15.70
CA TYR A 825 -41.39 -16.34 16.27
C TYR A 825 -42.49 -16.45 15.19
N GLN A 826 -42.64 -15.43 14.34
CA GLN A 826 -43.58 -15.42 13.21
C GLN A 826 -43.31 -16.56 12.21
N HIS A 827 -42.03 -16.88 11.96
CA HIS A 827 -41.61 -17.98 11.09
C HIS A 827 -41.59 -19.36 11.80
N GLY A 828 -42.11 -19.48 13.03
CA GLY A 828 -42.14 -20.73 13.80
C GLY A 828 -40.78 -21.20 14.33
N LYS A 829 -39.71 -20.40 14.18
CA LYS A 829 -38.33 -20.69 14.60
C LYS A 829 -38.14 -20.43 16.08
N MET A 830 -38.79 -21.26 16.90
CA MET A 830 -38.89 -21.03 18.35
C MET A 830 -37.54 -21.10 19.08
N ARG A 831 -36.56 -21.90 18.60
CA ARG A 831 -35.23 -22.05 19.23
C ARG A 831 -34.46 -20.73 19.14
N GLU A 832 -34.38 -20.18 17.93
CA GLU A 832 -33.75 -18.90 17.64
C GLU A 832 -34.51 -17.73 18.29
N ALA A 833 -35.85 -17.73 18.21
CA ALA A 833 -36.69 -16.70 18.83
C ALA A 833 -36.46 -16.59 20.36
N LEU A 834 -36.36 -17.72 21.07
CA LEU A 834 -36.11 -17.71 22.51
C LEU A 834 -34.76 -17.07 22.86
N ILE A 835 -33.70 -17.39 22.10
CA ILE A 835 -32.35 -16.86 22.32
C ILE A 835 -32.35 -15.34 22.19
N TYR A 836 -32.86 -14.79 21.08
CA TYR A 836 -32.94 -13.34 20.88
C TYR A 836 -33.81 -12.64 21.93
N LEU A 837 -34.97 -13.19 22.29
CA LEU A 837 -35.87 -12.59 23.28
C LEU A 837 -35.32 -12.64 24.71
N ALA A 838 -34.49 -13.64 25.04
CA ALA A 838 -33.79 -13.70 26.32
C ALA A 838 -32.68 -12.65 26.41
N HIS A 839 -31.83 -12.54 25.39
CA HIS A 839 -30.77 -11.50 25.31
C HIS A 839 -31.37 -10.08 25.28
N ALA A 840 -32.49 -9.88 24.57
CA ALA A 840 -33.26 -8.63 24.62
C ALA A 840 -33.75 -8.30 26.04
N TYR A 841 -34.24 -9.29 26.80
CA TYR A 841 -34.76 -9.07 28.15
C TYR A 841 -33.67 -8.71 29.17
N GLU A 842 -32.52 -9.38 29.11
CA GLU A 842 -31.38 -9.09 29.99
C GLU A 842 -30.79 -7.71 29.70
N THR A 843 -30.57 -7.40 28.41
CA THR A 843 -30.05 -6.10 27.95
C THR A 843 -31.03 -4.95 28.26
N ASN A 844 -32.34 -5.19 28.16
CA ASN A 844 -33.34 -4.21 28.59
C ASN A 844 -33.35 -4.04 30.14
N THR A 845 -33.03 -5.11 30.88
CA THR A 845 -32.96 -5.10 32.34
C THR A 845 -31.73 -4.38 32.88
N THR A 846 -30.64 -4.22 32.11
CA THR A 846 -29.54 -3.32 32.49
C THR A 846 -29.93 -1.85 32.28
N LEU A 847 -30.47 -1.49 31.11
CA LEU A 847 -30.96 -0.13 30.80
C LEU A 847 -31.97 0.41 31.82
N LEU A 848 -32.96 -0.41 32.18
CA LEU A 848 -34.04 0.01 33.08
C LEU A 848 -33.57 0.25 34.53
N LYS A 849 -32.37 -0.21 34.93
CA LYS A 849 -31.74 0.19 36.22
C LYS A 849 -31.34 1.67 36.21
N ASN A 850 -30.99 2.20 35.04
CA ASN A 850 -30.57 3.59 34.85
C ASN A 850 -31.76 4.54 34.60
N GLY A 851 -32.98 4.01 34.43
CA GLY A 851 -34.23 4.78 34.39
C GLY A 851 -35.36 4.12 33.59
N GLU A 852 -36.60 4.29 34.03
CA GLU A 852 -37.81 3.66 33.44
C GLU A 852 -38.01 3.99 31.95
N LYS A 853 -37.53 5.15 31.48
CA LYS A 853 -37.62 5.58 30.06
C LYS A 853 -36.38 5.25 29.21
N ARG A 854 -35.38 4.58 29.77
CA ARG A 854 -34.17 4.15 29.02
C ARG A 854 -34.36 2.84 28.26
N GLY A 855 -35.40 2.07 28.58
CA GLY A 855 -35.67 0.76 27.99
C GLY A 855 -36.98 0.68 27.21
N VAL A 856 -37.30 -0.55 26.84
CA VAL A 856 -38.57 -1.03 26.27
C VAL A 856 -39.43 -1.61 27.41
N ASP A 857 -40.75 -1.71 27.26
CA ASP A 857 -41.57 -2.39 28.29
C ASP A 857 -41.14 -3.87 28.45
N LYS A 858 -40.74 -4.24 29.68
CA LYS A 858 -40.41 -5.63 30.04
C LYS A 858 -41.57 -6.60 29.80
N SER A 859 -42.83 -6.15 29.92
CA SER A 859 -44.00 -7.03 29.87
C SER A 859 -44.12 -7.74 28.52
N VAL A 860 -43.86 -7.02 27.43
CA VAL A 860 -43.97 -7.54 26.06
C VAL A 860 -42.84 -8.52 25.75
N ILE A 861 -41.59 -8.18 26.10
CA ILE A 861 -40.44 -9.07 25.89
C ILE A 861 -40.61 -10.37 26.72
N ALA A 862 -41.04 -10.27 27.99
CA ALA A 862 -41.34 -11.43 28.82
C ALA A 862 -42.47 -12.28 28.22
N GLY A 863 -43.56 -11.66 27.75
CA GLY A 863 -44.70 -12.35 27.16
C GLY A 863 -44.31 -13.25 25.98
N TYR A 864 -43.52 -12.74 25.04
CA TYR A 864 -43.05 -13.54 23.90
C TYR A 864 -41.97 -14.56 24.31
N ARG A 865 -41.03 -14.21 25.21
CA ARG A 865 -40.04 -15.14 25.77
C ARG A 865 -40.72 -16.38 26.38
N ARG A 866 -41.73 -16.19 27.24
CA ARG A 866 -42.48 -17.29 27.87
C ARG A 866 -43.21 -18.17 26.87
N ARG A 867 -43.80 -17.58 25.81
CA ARG A 867 -44.45 -18.34 24.74
C ARG A 867 -43.45 -19.25 24.01
N CYS A 868 -42.28 -18.73 23.64
CA CYS A 868 -41.21 -19.51 23.02
C CYS A 868 -40.72 -20.63 23.96
N LEU A 869 -40.45 -20.30 25.23
CA LEU A 869 -39.96 -21.25 26.24
C LEU A 869 -40.94 -22.41 26.46
N THR A 870 -42.25 -22.12 26.58
CA THR A 870 -43.28 -23.14 26.78
C THR A 870 -43.44 -24.02 25.54
N ALA A 871 -43.50 -23.41 24.34
CA ALA A 871 -43.63 -24.15 23.08
C ALA A 871 -42.41 -25.06 22.79
N LEU A 872 -41.19 -24.60 23.10
CA LEU A 872 -39.99 -25.42 23.03
C LEU A 872 -40.02 -26.57 24.04
N ASN A 873 -40.43 -26.32 25.28
CA ASN A 873 -40.53 -27.35 26.31
C ASN A 873 -41.55 -28.44 25.92
N GLU A 874 -42.72 -28.04 25.40
CA GLU A 874 -43.71 -28.97 24.86
C GLU A 874 -43.18 -29.76 23.65
N SER A 875 -42.35 -29.14 22.81
CA SER A 875 -41.74 -29.84 21.66
C SER A 875 -40.65 -30.82 22.10
N ALA A 876 -39.77 -30.40 23.00
CA ALA A 876 -38.74 -31.24 23.59
C ALA A 876 -39.36 -32.45 24.31
N SER A 877 -40.42 -32.24 25.10
CA SER A 877 -41.15 -33.35 25.73
C SER A 877 -41.84 -34.26 24.73
N ARG A 878 -42.47 -33.75 23.67
CA ARG A 878 -43.08 -34.59 22.62
C ARG A 878 -42.04 -35.44 21.87
N LEU A 879 -40.86 -34.86 21.59
CA LEU A 879 -39.75 -35.56 20.95
C LEU A 879 -39.14 -36.62 21.89
N PHE A 880 -38.90 -36.27 23.15
CA PHE A 880 -38.38 -37.19 24.17
C PHE A 880 -39.32 -38.37 24.45
N CYS A 881 -40.63 -38.11 24.61
CA CYS A 881 -41.64 -39.15 24.83
C CYS A 881 -42.01 -39.95 23.56
N SER A 882 -41.34 -39.71 22.42
CA SER A 882 -41.58 -40.50 21.19
C SER A 882 -40.81 -41.83 21.15
N GLY A 883 -39.75 -41.98 21.96
CA GLY A 883 -38.93 -43.19 22.06
C GLY A 883 -37.96 -43.43 20.88
N GLU A 884 -38.10 -42.70 19.77
CA GLU A 884 -37.15 -42.79 18.65
C GLU A 884 -35.84 -42.07 18.99
N GLU A 885 -34.70 -42.78 18.88
CA GLU A 885 -33.39 -42.32 19.36
C GLU A 885 -32.98 -40.94 18.83
N THR A 886 -33.22 -40.66 17.55
CA THR A 886 -32.97 -39.35 16.90
C THR A 886 -33.81 -38.23 17.49
N ASN A 887 -35.08 -38.50 17.78
CA ASN A 887 -36.01 -37.51 18.32
C ASN A 887 -35.68 -37.23 19.79
N VAL A 888 -35.32 -38.28 20.55
CA VAL A 888 -34.86 -38.17 21.93
C VAL A 888 -33.60 -37.28 22.01
N GLU A 889 -32.68 -37.44 21.07
CA GLU A 889 -31.47 -36.60 20.98
C GLU A 889 -31.77 -35.16 20.58
N GLU A 890 -32.67 -34.92 19.62
CA GLU A 890 -33.13 -33.56 19.33
C GLU A 890 -33.84 -32.92 20.53
N GLY A 891 -34.67 -33.68 21.25
CA GLY A 891 -35.38 -33.25 22.46
C GLY A 891 -34.42 -32.84 23.59
N VAL A 892 -33.39 -33.66 23.86
CA VAL A 892 -32.32 -33.30 24.81
C VAL A 892 -31.54 -32.08 24.33
N ALA A 893 -31.23 -31.97 23.04
CA ALA A 893 -30.55 -30.80 22.48
C ALA A 893 -31.37 -29.50 22.60
N ILE A 894 -32.70 -29.55 22.53
CA ILE A 894 -33.56 -28.38 22.82
C ILE A 894 -33.49 -28.01 24.31
N MET A 895 -33.47 -29.01 25.20
CA MET A 895 -33.35 -28.77 26.64
C MET A 895 -32.02 -28.12 27.00
N ASP A 896 -30.91 -28.64 26.47
CA ASP A 896 -29.55 -28.19 26.79
C ASP A 896 -29.18 -26.85 26.12
N GLU A 897 -29.51 -26.63 24.84
CA GLU A 897 -29.12 -25.38 24.15
C GLU A 897 -30.02 -24.17 24.50
N ALA A 898 -31.29 -24.40 24.89
CA ALA A 898 -32.29 -23.32 24.93
C ALA A 898 -33.13 -23.27 26.23
N VAL A 899 -33.73 -24.38 26.65
CA VAL A 899 -34.67 -24.36 27.80
C VAL A 899 -33.94 -24.19 29.13
N ILE A 900 -32.96 -25.04 29.44
CA ILE A 900 -32.19 -24.99 30.69
C ILE A 900 -31.43 -23.65 30.85
N PRO A 901 -30.69 -23.14 29.84
CA PRO A 901 -30.06 -21.81 29.91
C PRO A 901 -31.06 -20.69 30.24
N CYS A 902 -32.24 -20.70 29.62
CA CYS A 902 -33.25 -19.67 29.85
C CYS A 902 -33.85 -19.77 31.26
N LEU A 903 -34.14 -20.98 31.76
CA LEU A 903 -34.59 -21.20 33.14
C LEU A 903 -33.56 -20.71 34.18
N HIS A 904 -32.27 -20.91 33.91
CA HIS A 904 -31.17 -20.45 34.78
C HIS A 904 -31.08 -18.93 34.82
N LEU A 905 -31.09 -18.26 33.65
CA LEU A 905 -31.06 -16.80 33.58
C LEU A 905 -32.31 -16.16 34.22
N MET A 906 -33.50 -16.72 33.96
CA MET A 906 -34.73 -16.29 34.63
C MET A 906 -34.63 -16.46 36.15
N SER A 907 -34.10 -17.58 36.64
CA SER A 907 -33.94 -17.84 38.08
C SER A 907 -32.95 -16.89 38.78
N ARG A 908 -32.12 -16.15 38.04
CA ARG A 908 -31.21 -15.11 38.57
C ARG A 908 -31.90 -13.73 38.70
N ASP A 909 -33.03 -13.49 38.05
CA ASP A 909 -33.71 -12.18 38.08
C ASP A 909 -34.73 -12.07 39.23
N SER A 910 -34.36 -11.30 40.26
CA SER A 910 -35.25 -10.94 41.37
C SER A 910 -36.53 -10.17 40.97
N THR A 911 -36.60 -9.61 39.75
CA THR A 911 -37.69 -8.76 39.24
C THR A 911 -38.71 -9.47 38.34
N LEU A 912 -38.63 -10.80 38.19
CA LEU A 912 -39.59 -11.59 37.39
C LEU A 912 -41.06 -11.36 37.79
N SER A 913 -41.96 -11.37 36.79
CA SER A 913 -43.40 -11.39 37.01
C SER A 913 -43.86 -12.69 37.69
N GLN A 914 -45.11 -12.75 38.17
CA GLN A 914 -45.67 -14.01 38.68
C GLN A 914 -45.84 -15.04 37.54
N GLU A 915 -46.27 -14.59 36.36
CA GLU A 915 -46.48 -15.43 35.17
C GLU A 915 -45.18 -16.09 34.68
N ASP A 916 -44.02 -15.44 34.86
CA ASP A 916 -42.69 -16.05 34.60
C ASP A 916 -42.38 -17.17 35.61
N ARG A 917 -42.74 -17.00 36.88
CA ARG A 917 -42.51 -18.01 37.94
C ARG A 917 -43.41 -19.22 37.72
N ASP A 918 -44.69 -18.98 37.43
CA ASP A 918 -45.68 -20.02 37.18
C ASP A 918 -45.30 -20.85 35.93
N ALA A 919 -44.78 -20.21 34.88
CA ALA A 919 -44.26 -20.91 33.69
C ALA A 919 -43.03 -21.78 33.99
N MET A 920 -42.04 -21.25 34.73
CA MET A 920 -40.87 -22.05 35.14
C MET A 920 -41.27 -23.26 36.01
N GLU A 921 -42.18 -23.06 36.96
CA GLU A 921 -42.57 -24.13 37.89
C GLU A 921 -43.48 -25.17 37.24
N SER A 922 -44.27 -24.77 36.23
CA SER A 922 -44.96 -25.70 35.33
C SER A 922 -43.96 -26.60 34.58
N ILE A 923 -42.90 -26.02 34.02
CA ILE A 923 -41.83 -26.77 33.32
C ILE A 923 -41.11 -27.75 34.27
N ARG A 924 -40.74 -27.31 35.48
CA ARG A 924 -40.13 -28.19 36.49
C ARG A 924 -41.07 -29.32 36.91
N SER A 925 -42.33 -29.00 37.18
CA SER A 925 -43.35 -29.98 37.55
C SER A 925 -43.58 -31.02 36.45
N HIS A 926 -43.58 -30.59 35.19
CA HIS A 926 -43.73 -31.47 34.02
C HIS A 926 -42.62 -32.52 33.94
N TRP A 927 -41.34 -32.10 33.97
CA TRP A 927 -40.22 -33.05 33.91
C TRP A 927 -40.06 -33.89 35.18
N CYS A 928 -40.47 -33.40 36.35
CA CYS A 928 -40.61 -34.22 37.55
C CYS A 928 -41.66 -35.34 37.37
N CYS A 929 -42.80 -35.04 36.74
CA CYS A 929 -43.83 -36.05 36.46
C CYS A 929 -43.36 -37.13 35.47
N CYS A 930 -42.41 -36.84 34.57
CA CYS A 930 -41.81 -37.84 33.69
C CYS A 930 -41.05 -38.95 34.44
N LEU A 931 -40.56 -38.71 35.67
CA LEU A 931 -39.98 -39.78 36.51
C LEU A 931 -41.01 -40.84 36.95
N GLY A 932 -42.30 -40.52 36.91
CA GLY A 932 -43.40 -41.40 37.30
C GLY A 932 -44.10 -42.11 36.14
N GLN A 933 -43.53 -42.08 34.94
CA GLN A 933 -44.06 -42.72 33.74
C GLN A 933 -43.26 -43.98 33.40
N ASP A 934 -43.93 -45.04 32.94
CA ASP A 934 -43.27 -46.24 32.42
C ASP A 934 -42.54 -45.88 31.11
N MET A 935 -41.21 -45.91 31.12
CA MET A 935 -40.33 -45.60 29.98
C MET A 935 -39.13 -46.55 29.94
N ASP A 936 -38.49 -46.69 28.78
CA ASP A 936 -37.32 -47.56 28.60
C ASP A 936 -36.11 -47.09 29.44
N ASP A 937 -35.27 -48.05 29.87
CA ASP A 937 -34.08 -47.82 30.71
C ASP A 937 -33.16 -46.72 30.14
N SER A 938 -33.00 -46.65 28.81
CA SER A 938 -32.18 -45.64 28.11
C SER A 938 -32.76 -44.23 28.22
N LEU A 939 -34.08 -44.07 28.21
CA LEU A 939 -34.77 -42.80 28.44
C LEU A 939 -34.67 -42.40 29.90
N GLN A 940 -34.77 -43.35 30.83
CA GLN A 940 -34.64 -43.07 32.26
C GLN A 940 -33.22 -42.57 32.61
N VAL A 941 -32.18 -43.11 31.96
CA VAL A 941 -30.80 -42.59 32.07
C VAL A 941 -30.70 -41.17 31.48
N LYS A 942 -31.09 -40.95 30.22
CA LYS A 942 -31.01 -39.61 29.57
C LYS A 942 -31.80 -38.54 30.37
N LEU A 943 -32.96 -38.88 30.95
CA LEU A 943 -33.71 -37.97 31.84
C LEU A 943 -32.95 -37.67 33.14
N GLY A 944 -32.31 -38.67 33.74
CA GLY A 944 -31.51 -38.51 34.96
C GLY A 944 -30.29 -37.59 34.80
N GLU A 945 -29.77 -37.44 33.58
CA GLU A 945 -28.60 -36.60 33.26
C GLU A 945 -28.91 -35.10 33.16
N PHE A 946 -30.11 -34.71 32.69
CA PHE A 946 -30.49 -33.29 32.55
C PHE A 946 -31.50 -32.80 33.60
N LEU A 947 -32.32 -33.67 34.20
CA LEU A 947 -33.31 -33.25 35.20
C LEU A 947 -32.71 -32.49 36.40
N PRO A 948 -31.54 -32.86 36.96
CA PRO A 948 -30.91 -32.06 38.02
C PRO A 948 -30.65 -30.60 37.59
N ARG A 949 -30.29 -30.37 36.32
CA ARG A 949 -30.02 -29.05 35.74
C ARG A 949 -31.31 -28.25 35.44
N VAL A 950 -32.46 -28.91 35.30
CA VAL A 950 -33.79 -28.25 35.22
C VAL A 950 -34.26 -27.75 36.60
N LEU A 951 -33.88 -28.47 37.66
CA LEU A 951 -34.33 -28.20 39.04
C LEU A 951 -33.39 -27.27 39.81
N ASP A 952 -32.06 -27.41 39.64
CA ASP A 952 -31.05 -26.58 40.29
C ASP A 952 -30.40 -25.61 39.29
N GLY A 953 -30.56 -24.30 39.55
CA GLY A 953 -29.96 -23.20 38.78
C GLY A 953 -28.67 -22.63 39.39
N SER A 954 -28.09 -23.27 40.41
CA SER A 954 -26.95 -22.77 41.17
C SER A 954 -25.61 -23.46 40.85
N ALA A 955 -25.64 -24.63 40.21
CA ALA A 955 -24.46 -25.50 40.08
C ALA A 955 -23.49 -25.12 38.95
N GLU A 956 -23.97 -24.55 37.85
CA GLU A 956 -23.17 -24.30 36.64
C GLU A 956 -23.37 -22.88 36.08
N THR A 957 -22.29 -22.28 35.56
CA THR A 957 -22.33 -21.02 34.82
C THR A 957 -22.81 -21.28 33.39
N VAL A 958 -24.07 -21.70 33.25
CA VAL A 958 -24.72 -21.83 31.94
C VAL A 958 -24.84 -20.44 31.31
N VAL A 959 -24.31 -20.32 30.11
CA VAL A 959 -24.37 -19.12 29.25
C VAL A 959 -25.25 -19.48 28.06
N LEU A 960 -26.23 -18.62 27.72
CA LEU A 960 -26.96 -18.78 26.47
C LEU A 960 -25.96 -18.67 25.31
N LYS A 961 -26.09 -19.54 24.31
CA LYS A 961 -25.37 -19.42 23.04
C LYS A 961 -25.51 -17.98 22.53
N ASP A 962 -24.38 -17.34 22.22
CA ASP A 962 -24.40 -15.96 21.73
C ASP A 962 -25.30 -15.87 20.49
N PRO A 963 -26.11 -14.80 20.36
CA PRO A 963 -26.90 -14.62 19.16
C PRO A 963 -25.94 -14.42 17.98
N PRO A 964 -26.24 -14.96 16.79
CA PRO A 964 -25.55 -14.57 15.56
C PRO A 964 -25.43 -13.05 15.48
N LYS A 965 -24.28 -12.52 15.04
CA LYS A 965 -24.04 -11.07 14.96
C LYS A 965 -25.13 -10.36 14.14
N VAL A 966 -26.13 -9.79 14.80
CA VAL A 966 -27.10 -8.91 14.13
C VAL A 966 -26.52 -7.50 14.12
N HIS A 967 -26.12 -7.05 12.94
CA HIS A 967 -25.53 -5.74 12.74
C HIS A 967 -26.55 -4.63 13.00
N VAL A 968 -26.46 -4.00 14.17
CA VAL A 968 -27.37 -2.94 14.64
C VAL A 968 -27.42 -1.74 13.67
N ASN A 969 -26.39 -1.58 12.83
CA ASN A 969 -26.29 -0.53 11.82
C ASN A 969 -27.10 -0.82 10.54
N GLN A 970 -27.28 -2.07 10.13
CA GLN A 970 -27.88 -2.42 8.82
C GLN A 970 -29.40 -2.18 8.70
N ALA A 971 -30.06 -1.72 9.76
CA ALA A 971 -31.54 -1.57 9.84
C ALA A 971 -32.02 -0.12 10.00
N HIS A 972 -31.24 0.88 9.61
CA HIS A 972 -31.38 2.25 10.12
C HIS A 972 -32.67 3.03 9.81
N HIS A 973 -33.52 2.57 8.87
CA HIS A 973 -34.67 3.36 8.37
C HIS A 973 -36.06 2.69 8.45
N ASP A 974 -36.14 1.43 8.88
CA ASP A 974 -37.38 0.64 8.77
C ASP A 974 -37.74 -0.16 10.04
N LEU A 975 -37.06 0.08 11.18
CA LEU A 975 -37.28 -0.69 12.42
C LEU A 975 -38.72 -0.58 12.96
N CYS A 976 -39.27 0.63 13.03
CA CYS A 976 -40.63 0.87 13.54
C CYS A 976 -41.68 0.24 12.63
N SER A 977 -41.57 0.43 11.31
CA SER A 977 -42.47 -0.09 10.29
C SER A 977 -42.41 -1.62 10.16
N ARG A 978 -41.22 -2.23 10.22
CA ARG A 978 -41.07 -3.70 10.33
C ARG A 978 -41.68 -4.24 11.61
N LEU A 979 -41.42 -3.60 12.75
CA LEU A 979 -41.98 -4.03 14.03
C LEU A 979 -43.52 -3.90 14.02
N ALA A 980 -44.07 -2.85 13.43
CA ALA A 980 -45.50 -2.68 13.21
C ALA A 980 -46.09 -3.82 12.36
N ALA A 981 -45.48 -4.12 11.20
CA ALA A 981 -45.94 -5.17 10.28
C ALA A 981 -45.82 -6.58 10.87
N VAL A 982 -44.73 -6.88 11.58
CA VAL A 982 -44.51 -8.16 12.28
C VAL A 982 -45.51 -8.31 13.42
N MET A 983 -45.72 -7.27 14.24
CA MET A 983 -46.74 -7.29 15.29
C MET A 983 -48.15 -7.43 14.73
N GLU A 984 -48.50 -6.74 13.65
CA GLU A 984 -49.81 -6.88 13.00
C GLU A 984 -50.00 -8.32 12.47
N SER A 985 -49.00 -8.90 11.81
CA SER A 985 -49.07 -10.29 11.32
C SER A 985 -49.27 -11.30 12.45
N ILE A 986 -48.56 -11.14 13.58
CA ILE A 986 -48.70 -11.99 14.77
C ILE A 986 -50.08 -11.86 15.43
N HIS A 987 -50.68 -10.67 15.43
CA HIS A 987 -52.03 -10.48 15.96
C HIS A 987 -53.12 -10.99 14.99
N ASN A 988 -52.98 -10.74 13.69
CA ASN A 988 -53.94 -11.20 12.68
C ASN A 988 -53.96 -12.74 12.54
N THR A 989 -52.80 -13.40 12.63
CA THR A 989 -52.73 -14.89 12.72
C THR A 989 -53.36 -15.45 14.00
N SER A 990 -53.51 -14.63 15.06
CA SER A 990 -54.19 -15.01 16.30
C SER A 990 -55.72 -14.88 16.26
N ILE A 991 -56.32 -14.29 15.21
CA ILE A 991 -57.77 -14.03 15.11
C ILE A 991 -58.39 -14.72 13.88
N VAL A 992 -58.29 -16.05 13.84
CA VAL A 992 -59.06 -16.90 12.90
C VAL A 992 -59.80 -18.02 13.65
N THR A 993 -60.53 -17.65 14.70
CA THR A 993 -61.62 -18.51 15.20
C THR A 993 -62.82 -18.42 14.25
N VAL A 994 -62.85 -19.32 13.25
CA VAL A 994 -64.06 -19.58 12.44
C VAL A 994 -65.20 -20.03 13.37
N LYS A 995 -66.43 -19.69 13.01
CA LYS A 995 -67.64 -19.86 13.81
C LYS A 995 -68.64 -20.80 13.14
#